data_AF-A0A1F6LH49-F1
#
_entry.id   AF-A0A1F6LH49-F1
#
_cell.length_a   1.000
_cell.length_b   1.000
_cell.length_c   1.000
_cell.angle_alpha   90.00
_cell.angle_beta   90.00
_cell.angle_gamma   90.00
#
_symmetry.space_group_name_H-M   'P 1'
#
loop_
_entity.id
_entity.type
_entity.pdbx_description
1 polymer ?
#
loop_
_entity_poly.entity_id
_entity_poly.type
_entity_poly.pdbx_seq_one_letter_code
_entity_poly.pdbx_strand_id
1 'polypeptide(L)'
;MKKIFLSLWVLSGIFLFLGNVYANELININIANIEELDTLPGIGIAKAQAIVDYRELNGSFATIEDIMNVSGIGQVTYDNMKDLITVDTVVTEEVTVIQSEPSPVPVTNYVATEFSESELLGYEVHEVVINEFLSDAFDEQVEFVELYNNSQYVIDLTGWWIEEGSGKKSILGGSVMAQDFFVLEHPKGSLNNTGDIIKLFDPTGGLIDQVVYGSWDDGNINNNAPKADDPFAVARVYDGQDTDMDSIDFVITMEITKGIENIIYIESDEEEYTLSTSTKIYNSVITNTTTIKNNLENIGNKNSQRNIEDVNIIITEILPNPAGSDSTEMIELYNPTNEDFDLTGLRLDDEEGGSRPYKIPDNTFIKAGEYMVFGKWDTKIALNNTIDSARLLWLDDTVVDEIDYVSVVEGASFSRDEDDEWQWTTQITPGVKNTFSKPLVKIVSNTSGYKLIVNVSLSEIRTLEVGTQIKTKGIVSVMPNIFGTQYFYITDNIAGVQVYMYSKDFPEFEVGDEVEIVGEISMAYGETRVKIKAKKDIVVLDKAELVEQKIEINEITENYIGSYLQISGEITEKKSTYIYLDDGSEEIKVYFKKNANIDKSLFDVGDNMIIKGILGNSTSGVQLMPRFDMDIELIDVATSTDNLLNSQEIKKNNTEKYLTAIIIGLVLTLIGISLKSRAFFIKRFLKRFLVSIISFVKR
;
A
#
# COMPACT_ATOMS: atom_id res chain seq x y z
N MET A 1 -37.87 45.12 6.42
CA MET A 1 -37.82 43.97 7.35
C MET A 1 -39.22 43.49 7.75
N LYS A 2 -40.05 43.03 6.79
CA LYS A 2 -41.40 42.47 7.07
C LYS A 2 -41.86 41.41 6.06
N LYS A 3 -40.93 40.70 5.39
CA LYS A 3 -41.26 39.61 4.44
C LYS A 3 -40.37 38.36 4.57
N ILE A 4 -39.69 38.17 5.71
CA ILE A 4 -38.87 36.96 5.98
C ILE A 4 -39.40 36.17 7.19
N PHE A 5 -40.40 36.67 7.91
CA PHE A 5 -40.96 36.02 9.11
C PHE A 5 -42.22 35.18 8.88
N LEU A 6 -42.66 34.98 7.63
CA LEU A 6 -43.86 34.18 7.29
C LEU A 6 -43.53 32.84 6.62
N SER A 7 -42.25 32.49 6.45
CA SER A 7 -41.81 31.18 5.94
C SER A 7 -41.41 30.19 7.03
N LEU A 8 -41.42 30.61 8.31
CA LEU A 8 -40.99 29.79 9.45
C LEU A 8 -42.14 29.17 10.28
N TRP A 9 -43.38 29.32 9.85
CA TRP A 9 -44.55 28.72 10.54
C TRP A 9 -45.33 27.69 9.71
N VAL A 10 -44.92 27.44 8.45
CA VAL A 10 -45.54 26.39 7.60
C VAL A 10 -44.74 25.08 7.62
N LEU A 11 -43.48 25.10 8.06
CA LEU A 11 -42.66 23.89 8.20
C LEU A 11 -42.77 23.19 9.58
N SER A 12 -43.42 23.80 10.56
CA SER A 12 -43.68 23.16 11.87
C SER A 12 -45.00 22.36 11.91
N GLY A 13 -45.82 22.42 10.85
CA GLY A 13 -47.18 21.86 10.81
C GLY A 13 -47.37 20.61 9.96
N ILE A 14 -46.32 20.14 9.25
CA ILE A 14 -46.36 18.94 8.40
C ILE A 14 -45.64 17.76 9.08
N PHE A 15 -45.26 17.90 10.36
CA PHE A 15 -44.61 16.82 11.11
C PHE A 15 -45.57 15.99 11.98
N LEU A 16 -46.89 16.08 11.75
CA LEU A 16 -47.87 15.46 12.65
C LEU A 16 -48.99 14.61 12.02
N PHE A 17 -49.04 14.39 10.70
CA PHE A 17 -50.10 13.52 10.12
C PHE A 17 -49.72 12.85 8.80
N LEU A 18 -48.72 11.96 8.84
CA LEU A 18 -48.62 10.80 7.95
C LEU A 18 -48.06 9.62 8.77
N GLY A 19 -48.78 9.28 9.84
CA GLY A 19 -48.58 8.04 10.57
C GLY A 19 -49.45 6.94 9.97
N ASN A 20 -48.79 5.85 9.58
CA ASN A 20 -49.29 4.48 9.44
C ASN A 20 -50.23 4.17 8.27
N VAL A 21 -49.66 3.63 7.17
CA VAL A 21 -49.98 2.27 6.69
C VAL A 21 -48.74 1.73 5.94
N TYR A 22 -47.78 1.17 6.68
CA TYR A 22 -46.96 0.08 6.15
C TYR A 22 -46.93 -0.99 7.22
N ALA A 23 -47.11 -2.25 6.80
CA ALA A 23 -47.06 -3.40 7.67
C ALA A 23 -45.75 -3.33 8.47
N ASN A 24 -45.88 -3.33 9.79
CA ASN A 24 -44.77 -3.20 10.72
C ASN A 24 -43.96 -4.50 10.65
N GLU A 25 -43.02 -4.56 9.72
CA GLU A 25 -42.09 -5.67 9.61
C GLU A 25 -41.18 -5.60 10.83
N LEU A 26 -41.20 -6.67 11.64
CA LEU A 26 -40.39 -6.73 12.85
C LEU A 26 -38.92 -6.65 12.44
N ILE A 27 -38.18 -5.77 13.11
CA ILE A 27 -36.77 -5.54 12.82
C ILE A 27 -35.99 -6.74 13.36
N ASN A 28 -35.39 -7.52 12.47
CA ASN A 28 -34.63 -8.68 12.88
C ASN A 28 -33.30 -8.25 13.49
N ILE A 29 -33.13 -8.39 14.81
CA ILE A 29 -31.98 -7.87 15.54
C ILE A 29 -30.67 -8.61 15.25
N ASN A 30 -30.71 -9.72 14.50
CA ASN A 30 -29.54 -10.44 14.03
C ASN A 30 -29.03 -9.99 12.66
N ILE A 31 -29.86 -9.30 11.86
CA ILE A 31 -29.49 -8.87 10.49
C ILE A 31 -29.68 -7.37 10.24
N ALA A 32 -30.55 -6.70 11.01
CA ALA A 32 -30.85 -5.29 10.83
C ALA A 32 -29.59 -4.42 10.99
N ASN A 33 -29.48 -3.41 10.16
CA ASN A 33 -28.37 -2.45 10.17
C ASN A 33 -28.60 -1.33 11.20
N ILE A 34 -27.61 -0.46 11.40
CA ILE A 34 -27.65 0.60 12.43
C ILE A 34 -28.81 1.58 12.20
N GLU A 35 -29.11 1.94 10.94
CA GLU A 35 -30.19 2.88 10.62
C GLU A 35 -31.57 2.25 10.92
N GLU A 36 -31.74 0.98 10.60
CA GLU A 36 -32.94 0.21 10.94
C GLU A 36 -33.10 0.05 12.46
N LEU A 37 -32.02 -0.31 13.17
CA LEU A 37 -32.03 -0.42 14.63
C LEU A 37 -32.23 0.93 15.33
N ASP A 38 -31.75 2.04 14.75
CA ASP A 38 -31.96 3.41 15.26
C ASP A 38 -33.44 3.81 15.23
N THR A 39 -34.24 3.20 14.35
CA THR A 39 -35.70 3.41 14.35
C THR A 39 -36.40 2.81 15.58
N LEU A 40 -35.74 1.91 16.33
CA LEU A 40 -36.31 1.29 17.52
C LEU A 40 -36.36 2.27 18.70
N PRO A 41 -37.49 2.34 19.45
CA PRO A 41 -37.66 3.27 20.55
C PRO A 41 -36.59 3.12 21.64
N GLY A 42 -35.77 4.16 21.81
CA GLY A 42 -34.78 4.24 22.88
C GLY A 42 -33.48 3.48 22.62
N ILE A 43 -33.28 2.99 21.40
CA ILE A 43 -32.01 2.46 20.91
C ILE A 43 -31.09 3.63 20.55
N GLY A 44 -31.43 4.46 19.57
CA GLY A 44 -30.51 5.55 19.18
C GLY A 44 -29.22 5.00 18.56
N ILE A 45 -28.55 5.77 17.70
CA ILE A 45 -27.29 5.37 17.02
C ILE A 45 -26.29 4.68 17.97
N ALA A 46 -26.09 5.23 19.17
CA ALA A 46 -25.14 4.68 20.13
C ALA A 46 -25.49 3.28 20.67
N LYS A 47 -26.78 2.93 20.84
CA LYS A 47 -27.15 1.57 21.25
C LYS A 47 -27.44 0.66 20.06
N ALA A 48 -27.79 1.22 18.90
CA ALA A 48 -27.88 0.47 17.65
C ALA A 48 -26.52 -0.16 17.34
N GLN A 49 -25.45 0.65 17.43
CA GLN A 49 -24.07 0.18 17.38
C GLN A 49 -23.80 -0.89 18.43
N ALA A 50 -24.17 -0.64 19.70
CA ALA A 50 -23.94 -1.63 20.77
C ALA A 50 -24.66 -2.98 20.55
N ILE A 51 -25.81 -3.01 19.85
CA ILE A 51 -26.51 -4.24 19.48
C ILE A 51 -25.73 -5.00 18.40
N VAL A 52 -25.21 -4.29 17.40
CA VAL A 52 -24.37 -4.86 16.33
C VAL A 52 -23.06 -5.41 16.91
N ASP A 53 -22.34 -4.61 17.70
CA ASP A 53 -21.10 -5.00 18.36
C ASP A 53 -21.31 -6.24 19.24
N TYR A 54 -22.44 -6.33 19.94
CA TYR A 54 -22.73 -7.45 20.82
C TYR A 54 -22.94 -8.76 20.05
N ARG A 55 -23.71 -8.76 18.94
CA ARG A 55 -23.97 -9.97 18.15
C ARG A 55 -22.74 -10.44 17.35
N GLU A 56 -21.84 -9.53 17.00
CA GLU A 56 -20.55 -9.85 16.37
C GLU A 56 -19.59 -10.47 17.38
N LEU A 57 -19.53 -9.93 18.60
CA LEU A 57 -18.63 -10.42 19.64
C LEU A 57 -19.11 -11.71 20.33
N ASN A 58 -20.43 -11.88 20.48
CA ASN A 58 -21.02 -12.97 21.29
C ASN A 58 -21.87 -13.95 20.47
N GLY A 59 -21.95 -13.76 19.15
CA GLY A 59 -22.84 -14.50 18.26
C GLY A 59 -24.28 -13.98 18.26
N SER A 60 -25.08 -14.49 17.33
CA SER A 60 -26.48 -14.08 17.14
C SER A 60 -27.32 -14.25 18.41
N PHE A 61 -28.25 -13.32 18.63
CA PHE A 61 -29.27 -13.42 19.68
C PHE A 61 -30.18 -14.63 19.40
N ALA A 62 -30.27 -15.54 20.37
CA ALA A 62 -31.11 -16.73 20.25
C ALA A 62 -32.58 -16.41 20.53
N THR A 63 -32.85 -15.39 21.34
CA THR A 63 -34.18 -14.86 21.65
C THR A 63 -34.16 -13.33 21.62
N ILE A 64 -35.32 -12.70 21.42
CA ILE A 64 -35.41 -11.23 21.43
C ILE A 64 -35.05 -10.64 22.81
N GLU A 65 -35.24 -11.38 23.90
CA GLU A 65 -34.85 -10.99 25.25
C GLU A 65 -33.33 -10.84 25.42
N ASP A 66 -32.54 -11.58 24.64
CA ASP A 66 -31.08 -11.59 24.74
C ASP A 66 -30.46 -10.22 24.40
N ILE A 67 -31.21 -9.34 23.73
CA ILE A 67 -30.81 -7.96 23.46
C ILE A 67 -30.55 -7.15 24.75
N MET A 68 -31.11 -7.57 25.89
CA MET A 68 -30.84 -6.92 27.18
C MET A 68 -29.45 -7.22 27.75
N ASN A 69 -28.70 -8.15 27.14
CA ASN A 69 -27.30 -8.36 27.48
C ASN A 69 -26.39 -7.27 26.91
N VAL A 70 -26.90 -6.44 25.99
CA VAL A 70 -26.22 -5.28 25.44
C VAL A 70 -26.16 -4.15 26.47
N SER A 71 -24.95 -3.63 26.70
CA SER A 71 -24.72 -2.53 27.65
C SER A 71 -25.55 -1.30 27.29
N GLY A 72 -26.42 -0.86 28.21
CA GLY A 72 -27.31 0.28 27.99
C GLY A 72 -28.73 -0.06 27.53
N ILE A 73 -29.04 -1.34 27.29
CA ILE A 73 -30.39 -1.86 27.03
C ILE A 73 -30.89 -2.61 28.27
N GLY A 74 -31.60 -1.90 29.14
CA GLY A 74 -32.25 -2.49 30.30
C GLY A 74 -33.70 -2.88 30.03
N GLN A 75 -34.34 -3.54 31.00
CA GLN A 75 -35.75 -3.97 30.95
C GLN A 75 -36.71 -2.88 30.42
N VAL A 76 -36.54 -1.63 30.86
CA VAL A 76 -37.39 -0.50 30.42
C VAL A 76 -37.23 -0.19 28.93
N THR A 77 -36.01 -0.29 28.40
CA THR A 77 -35.75 -0.08 26.97
C THR A 77 -36.30 -1.25 26.16
N TYR A 78 -36.03 -2.48 26.59
CA TYR A 78 -36.55 -3.70 25.97
C TYR A 78 -38.08 -3.71 25.90
N ASP A 79 -38.77 -3.38 27.00
CA ASP A 79 -40.24 -3.36 27.04
C ASP A 79 -40.86 -2.38 26.04
N ASN A 80 -40.13 -1.34 25.63
CA ASN A 80 -40.59 -0.36 24.64
C ASN A 80 -40.35 -0.78 23.18
N MET A 81 -39.52 -1.80 22.93
CA MET A 81 -39.18 -2.24 21.57
C MET A 81 -39.47 -3.72 21.27
N LYS A 82 -39.76 -4.55 22.28
CA LYS A 82 -39.91 -6.01 22.13
C LYS A 82 -40.96 -6.44 21.09
N ASP A 83 -42.01 -5.65 20.91
CA ASP A 83 -43.07 -5.92 19.93
C ASP A 83 -42.70 -5.43 18.51
N LEU A 84 -41.47 -4.93 18.31
CA LEU A 84 -40.94 -4.37 17.06
C LEU A 84 -39.73 -5.14 16.54
N ILE A 85 -39.29 -6.20 17.24
CA ILE A 85 -38.07 -6.95 16.91
C ILE A 85 -38.34 -8.44 16.74
N THR A 86 -37.50 -9.13 15.96
CA THR A 86 -37.54 -10.60 15.77
C THR A 86 -36.12 -11.18 15.70
N VAL A 87 -36.00 -12.50 15.84
CA VAL A 87 -34.74 -13.25 15.57
C VAL A 87 -34.92 -14.35 14.50
N ASP A 88 -36.15 -14.61 14.05
CA ASP A 88 -36.46 -15.69 13.11
C ASP A 88 -36.59 -15.19 11.66
N THR A 89 -35.95 -15.88 10.71
CA THR A 89 -36.17 -15.73 9.26
C THR A 89 -37.34 -16.62 8.83
N VAL A 90 -38.40 -16.03 8.27
CA VAL A 90 -39.59 -16.78 7.82
C VAL A 90 -39.26 -17.53 6.52
N VAL A 91 -39.06 -18.85 6.60
CA VAL A 91 -38.96 -19.75 5.44
C VAL A 91 -40.35 -20.32 5.14
N THR A 92 -40.85 -20.13 3.91
CA THR A 92 -42.05 -20.83 3.43
C THR A 92 -41.68 -21.96 2.46
N GLU A 93 -42.01 -23.19 2.84
CA GLU A 93 -41.71 -24.45 2.16
C GLU A 93 -42.74 -24.92 1.10
N GLU A 94 -42.19 -25.63 0.10
CA GLU A 94 -42.64 -26.81 -0.69
C GLU A 94 -43.97 -26.89 -1.46
N VAL A 95 -43.88 -27.34 -2.74
CA VAL A 95 -44.79 -28.34 -3.35
C VAL A 95 -44.03 -29.29 -4.29
N THR A 96 -44.11 -30.59 -4.01
CA THR A 96 -43.71 -31.77 -4.81
C THR A 96 -44.72 -32.08 -5.92
N VAL A 97 -44.36 -32.83 -7.01
CA VAL A 97 -45.13 -33.96 -7.64
C VAL A 97 -44.68 -34.38 -9.10
N ILE A 98 -44.20 -35.65 -9.19
CA ILE A 98 -44.17 -36.74 -10.23
C ILE A 98 -43.29 -36.77 -11.50
N GLN A 99 -42.56 -37.91 -11.59
CA GLN A 99 -41.93 -38.60 -12.72
C GLN A 99 -42.79 -38.85 -13.97
N SER A 100 -42.13 -38.79 -15.14
CA SER A 100 -42.29 -39.79 -16.22
C SER A 100 -41.06 -39.85 -17.14
N GLU A 101 -40.38 -40.99 -17.22
CA GLU A 101 -39.51 -41.34 -18.37
C GLU A 101 -40.35 -41.86 -19.55
N PRO A 102 -39.85 -41.77 -20.80
CA PRO A 102 -39.30 -43.00 -21.37
C PRO A 102 -38.05 -42.83 -22.30
N SER A 103 -37.04 -43.65 -22.00
CA SER A 103 -36.31 -44.58 -22.90
C SER A 103 -35.28 -44.09 -23.96
N PRO A 104 -34.25 -44.93 -24.24
CA PRO A 104 -32.92 -44.59 -24.78
C PRO A 104 -32.86 -44.76 -26.31
N VAL A 105 -31.86 -44.34 -27.10
CA VAL A 105 -30.38 -44.57 -27.18
C VAL A 105 -29.86 -43.72 -28.41
N PRO A 106 -28.56 -43.59 -28.79
CA PRO A 106 -27.40 -44.43 -28.48
C PRO A 106 -26.14 -43.72 -27.95
N VAL A 107 -25.45 -44.44 -27.06
CA VAL A 107 -24.05 -44.25 -26.71
C VAL A 107 -23.19 -44.52 -27.94
N THR A 108 -22.45 -43.53 -28.42
CA THR A 108 -21.26 -43.77 -29.24
C THR A 108 -20.10 -44.05 -28.33
N ASN A 109 -19.56 -45.26 -28.46
CA ASN A 109 -18.34 -45.72 -27.81
C ASN A 109 -17.21 -44.70 -28.01
N TYR A 110 -16.78 -44.05 -26.92
CA TYR A 110 -15.43 -43.55 -26.85
C TYR A 110 -14.51 -44.77 -26.84
N VAL A 111 -13.82 -44.96 -27.96
CA VAL A 111 -12.65 -45.83 -28.03
C VAL A 111 -11.64 -45.20 -27.09
N ALA A 112 -11.41 -45.82 -25.93
CA ALA A 112 -10.22 -45.58 -25.13
C ALA A 112 -9.04 -45.88 -26.04
N THR A 113 -8.45 -44.82 -26.58
CA THR A 113 -7.20 -44.88 -27.30
C THR A 113 -6.14 -45.02 -26.22
N GLU A 114 -5.60 -46.23 -26.08
CA GLU A 114 -4.32 -46.44 -25.39
C GLU A 114 -3.27 -45.65 -26.16
N PHE A 115 -2.99 -44.43 -25.72
CA PHE A 115 -1.85 -43.67 -26.21
C PHE A 115 -0.58 -44.34 -25.69
N SER A 116 0.29 -44.73 -26.64
CA SER A 116 1.60 -45.30 -26.34
C SER A 116 2.51 -44.23 -25.74
N GLU A 117 2.99 -44.54 -24.54
CA GLU A 117 3.72 -43.75 -23.54
C GLU A 117 5.10 -43.19 -23.95
N SER A 118 5.38 -42.85 -25.23
CA SER A 118 6.76 -42.48 -25.61
C SER A 118 7.02 -41.57 -26.81
N GLU A 119 6.03 -40.91 -27.44
CA GLU A 119 6.32 -40.15 -28.69
C GLU A 119 6.24 -38.62 -28.64
N LEU A 120 5.84 -37.96 -27.54
CA LEU A 120 5.88 -36.48 -27.42
C LEU A 120 6.03 -36.05 -25.95
N LEU A 121 7.23 -36.11 -25.36
CA LEU A 121 7.49 -35.54 -24.02
C LEU A 121 7.92 -34.07 -24.12
N GLY A 122 7.24 -33.28 -24.95
CA GLY A 122 7.31 -31.83 -24.87
C GLY A 122 6.23 -31.42 -23.88
N TYR A 123 6.61 -31.13 -22.64
CA TYR A 123 5.70 -30.53 -21.68
C TYR A 123 5.47 -29.08 -22.10
N GLU A 124 4.22 -28.63 -22.05
CA GLU A 124 3.89 -27.25 -22.40
C GLU A 124 4.35 -26.31 -21.27
N VAL A 125 4.67 -25.07 -21.63
CA VAL A 125 4.98 -24.02 -20.65
C VAL A 125 3.75 -23.86 -19.74
N HIS A 126 3.97 -23.65 -18.45
CA HIS A 126 2.93 -23.52 -17.42
C HIS A 126 2.10 -24.77 -17.12
N GLU A 127 2.42 -25.96 -17.66
CA GLU A 127 1.78 -27.22 -17.23
C GLU A 127 2.06 -27.53 -15.76
N VAL A 128 3.25 -27.17 -15.30
CA VAL A 128 3.66 -27.22 -13.90
C VAL A 128 4.25 -25.88 -13.53
N VAL A 129 3.73 -25.23 -12.50
CA VAL A 129 4.17 -23.89 -12.08
C VAL A 129 4.69 -23.89 -10.64
N ILE A 130 5.57 -22.95 -10.31
CA ILE A 130 6.15 -22.69 -9.00
C ILE A 130 5.09 -22.03 -8.12
N ASN A 131 4.54 -22.73 -7.14
CA ASN A 131 3.35 -22.27 -6.42
C ASN A 131 3.64 -21.52 -5.12
N GLU A 132 4.65 -21.93 -4.37
CA GLU A 132 5.04 -21.32 -3.10
C GLU A 132 6.55 -21.49 -2.90
N PHE A 133 7.23 -20.51 -2.31
CA PHE A 133 8.64 -20.65 -1.93
C PHE A 133 8.99 -19.88 -0.65
N LEU A 134 9.97 -20.41 0.08
CA LEU A 134 10.57 -19.77 1.25
C LEU A 134 12.07 -19.59 1.02
N SER A 135 12.52 -18.34 0.95
CA SER A 135 13.92 -17.96 0.72
C SER A 135 14.67 -17.52 1.99
N ASP A 136 13.98 -16.94 2.98
CA ASP A 136 14.60 -16.49 4.24
C ASP A 136 14.15 -17.38 5.42
N ALA A 137 14.62 -18.63 5.45
CA ALA A 137 14.24 -19.59 6.51
C ALA A 137 14.96 -19.31 7.84
N PHE A 138 14.23 -19.36 8.97
CA PHE A 138 14.78 -19.21 10.32
C PHE A 138 14.44 -20.39 11.26
N ASP A 139 15.25 -20.56 12.30
CA ASP A 139 15.12 -21.59 13.35
C ASP A 139 15.08 -23.03 12.79
N GLU A 140 13.93 -23.71 12.86
CA GLU A 140 13.71 -25.08 12.36
C GLU A 140 13.14 -25.11 10.93
N GLN A 141 12.88 -23.94 10.30
CA GLN A 141 12.43 -23.87 8.91
C GLN A 141 13.54 -24.24 7.93
N VAL A 142 13.12 -24.67 6.74
CA VAL A 142 14.02 -25.01 5.64
C VAL A 142 13.53 -24.32 4.37
N GLU A 143 14.45 -23.77 3.59
CA GLU A 143 14.14 -23.26 2.26
C GLU A 143 13.45 -24.34 1.43
N PHE A 144 12.43 -23.94 0.68
CA PHE A 144 11.70 -24.85 -0.19
C PHE A 144 11.16 -24.11 -1.42
N VAL A 145 10.84 -24.91 -2.44
CA VAL A 145 10.06 -24.52 -3.62
C VAL A 145 8.97 -25.56 -3.79
N GLU A 146 7.74 -25.11 -3.91
CA GLU A 146 6.57 -25.92 -4.21
C GLU A 146 6.17 -25.74 -5.67
N LEU A 147 5.68 -26.80 -6.29
CA LEU A 147 5.14 -26.83 -7.64
C LEU A 147 3.66 -27.24 -7.62
N TYR A 148 2.87 -26.73 -8.55
CA TYR A 148 1.48 -27.11 -8.79
C TYR A 148 1.30 -27.64 -10.21
N ASN A 149 0.55 -28.73 -10.36
CA ASN A 149 0.24 -29.34 -11.67
C ASN A 149 -1.10 -28.83 -12.22
N ASN A 150 -1.04 -27.96 -13.22
CA ASN A 150 -2.20 -27.36 -13.89
C ASN A 150 -2.95 -28.34 -14.81
N SER A 151 -2.36 -29.48 -15.14
CA SER A 151 -2.96 -30.41 -16.08
C SER A 151 -4.08 -31.25 -15.46
N GLN A 152 -4.81 -31.95 -16.32
CA GLN A 152 -5.81 -32.97 -15.93
C GLN A 152 -5.19 -34.38 -15.79
N TYR A 153 -3.85 -34.48 -15.85
CA TYR A 153 -3.14 -35.75 -15.85
C TYR A 153 -2.06 -35.79 -14.75
N VAL A 154 -1.60 -36.99 -14.42
CA VAL A 154 -0.45 -37.17 -13.53
C VAL A 154 0.82 -36.87 -14.31
N ILE A 155 1.71 -36.04 -13.76
CA ILE A 155 2.99 -35.69 -14.38
C ILE A 155 4.13 -36.37 -13.62
N ASP A 156 5.00 -37.09 -14.34
CA ASP A 156 6.25 -37.64 -13.81
C ASP A 156 7.36 -36.56 -13.88
N LEU A 157 7.85 -36.15 -12.72
CA LEU A 157 8.90 -35.14 -12.55
C LEU A 157 10.31 -35.75 -12.61
N THR A 158 10.44 -37.04 -12.92
CA THR A 158 11.74 -37.72 -12.99
C THR A 158 12.65 -37.06 -14.04
N GLY A 159 13.75 -36.49 -13.57
CA GLY A 159 14.78 -35.86 -14.41
C GLY A 159 14.53 -34.39 -14.72
N TRP A 160 13.41 -33.82 -14.29
CA TRP A 160 13.20 -32.37 -14.26
C TRP A 160 14.17 -31.71 -13.28
N TRP A 161 14.37 -30.40 -13.37
CA TRP A 161 15.18 -29.69 -12.36
C TRP A 161 14.75 -28.26 -12.11
N ILE A 162 15.05 -27.79 -10.89
CA ILE A 162 15.02 -26.38 -10.52
C ILE A 162 16.45 -25.81 -10.59
N GLU A 163 16.62 -24.64 -11.19
CA GLU A 163 17.86 -23.88 -11.26
C GLU A 163 17.69 -22.50 -10.61
N GLU A 164 18.59 -22.14 -9.69
CA GLU A 164 18.63 -20.80 -9.05
C GLU A 164 19.65 -19.87 -9.72
N GLY A 165 19.69 -18.58 -9.35
CA GLY A 165 20.44 -17.53 -10.04
C GLY A 165 21.96 -17.72 -10.14
N SER A 166 22.57 -18.54 -9.29
CA SER A 166 23.97 -18.97 -9.37
C SER A 166 24.22 -20.13 -10.34
N GLY A 167 23.14 -20.74 -10.85
CA GLY A 167 23.14 -21.82 -11.85
C GLY A 167 23.23 -23.23 -11.26
N LYS A 168 23.06 -23.42 -9.94
CA LYS A 168 23.03 -24.77 -9.36
C LYS A 168 21.66 -25.41 -9.57
N LYS A 169 21.68 -26.74 -9.75
CA LYS A 169 20.52 -27.53 -10.18
C LYS A 169 20.07 -28.53 -9.14
N SER A 170 18.81 -28.44 -8.75
CA SER A 170 18.09 -29.43 -7.93
C SER A 170 17.31 -30.37 -8.84
N ILE A 171 17.79 -31.61 -9.00
CA ILE A 171 17.12 -32.62 -9.83
C ILE A 171 15.90 -33.17 -9.09
N LEU A 172 14.75 -33.19 -9.74
CA LEU A 172 13.47 -33.67 -9.23
C LEU A 172 13.25 -35.15 -9.56
N GLY A 173 12.28 -35.75 -8.87
CA GLY A 173 11.79 -37.09 -9.16
C GLY A 173 10.48 -37.38 -8.45
N GLY A 174 9.85 -38.50 -8.81
CA GLY A 174 8.48 -38.80 -8.37
C GLY A 174 7.45 -38.21 -9.33
N SER A 175 6.19 -38.16 -8.92
CA SER A 175 5.09 -37.68 -9.74
C SER A 175 4.20 -36.73 -8.95
N VAL A 176 3.55 -35.81 -9.65
CA VAL A 176 2.51 -34.92 -9.11
C VAL A 176 1.18 -35.27 -9.76
N MET A 177 0.12 -35.42 -8.95
CA MET A 177 -1.22 -35.74 -9.47
C MET A 177 -1.81 -34.52 -10.18
N ALA A 178 -2.84 -34.71 -11.00
CA ALA A 178 -3.58 -33.61 -11.60
C ALA A 178 -4.14 -32.69 -10.50
N GLN A 179 -3.95 -31.38 -10.62
CA GLN A 179 -4.41 -30.38 -9.65
C GLN A 179 -3.87 -30.63 -8.22
N ASP A 180 -2.60 -31.04 -8.11
CA ASP A 180 -1.95 -31.39 -6.84
C ASP A 180 -0.54 -30.76 -6.74
N PHE A 181 0.04 -30.82 -5.55
CA PHE A 181 1.26 -30.11 -5.18
C PHE A 181 2.48 -31.05 -5.08
N PHE A 182 3.66 -30.51 -5.38
CA PHE A 182 4.94 -31.17 -5.17
C PHE A 182 5.92 -30.25 -4.44
N VAL A 183 6.53 -30.71 -3.35
CA VAL A 183 7.42 -29.89 -2.52
C VAL A 183 8.88 -30.35 -2.65
N LEU A 184 9.76 -29.42 -3.05
CA LEU A 184 11.21 -29.56 -2.98
C LEU A 184 11.76 -28.79 -1.77
N GLU A 185 12.22 -29.51 -0.75
CA GLU A 185 12.98 -28.92 0.36
C GLU A 185 14.49 -28.93 0.08
N HIS A 186 15.20 -27.96 0.65
CA HIS A 186 16.65 -27.82 0.52
C HIS A 186 17.14 -27.72 -0.94
N PRO A 187 16.65 -26.74 -1.72
CA PRO A 187 17.14 -26.52 -3.07
C PRO A 187 18.66 -26.32 -3.07
N LYS A 188 19.35 -26.98 -4.01
CA LYS A 188 20.79 -26.81 -4.18
C LYS A 188 21.08 -25.39 -4.63
N GLY A 189 21.88 -24.70 -3.82
CA GLY A 189 22.37 -23.37 -4.13
C GLY A 189 21.99 -22.33 -3.11
N SER A 190 20.94 -22.63 -2.35
CA SER A 190 20.22 -21.72 -1.48
C SER A 190 19.59 -20.55 -2.23
N LEU A 191 18.38 -20.22 -1.84
CA LEU A 191 17.63 -19.10 -2.40
C LEU A 191 18.12 -17.81 -1.76
N ASN A 192 18.38 -16.75 -2.53
CA ASN A 192 18.92 -15.51 -1.97
C ASN A 192 17.83 -14.60 -1.34
N ASN A 193 17.95 -14.34 -0.04
CA ASN A 193 16.97 -13.62 0.80
C ASN A 193 16.71 -12.16 0.36
N THR A 194 17.60 -11.55 -0.43
CA THR A 194 17.37 -10.20 -1.00
C THR A 194 16.62 -10.24 -2.33
N GLY A 195 16.72 -11.36 -3.04
CA GLY A 195 16.17 -11.55 -4.39
C GLY A 195 16.99 -12.56 -5.18
N ASP A 196 16.31 -13.41 -5.92
CA ASP A 196 16.86 -14.47 -6.76
C ASP A 196 15.93 -14.75 -7.95
N ILE A 197 16.30 -15.73 -8.76
CA ILE A 197 15.50 -16.28 -9.85
C ILE A 197 15.38 -17.79 -9.66
N ILE A 198 14.18 -18.34 -9.81
CA ILE A 198 13.90 -19.77 -9.71
C ILE A 198 13.35 -20.22 -11.06
N LYS A 199 14.00 -21.20 -11.70
CA LYS A 199 13.60 -21.73 -13.02
C LYS A 199 13.33 -23.21 -12.95
N LEU A 200 12.18 -23.64 -13.46
CA LEU A 200 11.81 -25.04 -13.61
C LEU A 200 12.05 -25.50 -15.05
N PHE A 201 12.73 -26.63 -15.22
CA PHE A 201 13.02 -27.23 -16.53
C PHE A 201 12.56 -28.68 -16.62
N ASP A 202 12.12 -29.07 -17.80
CA ASP A 202 11.87 -30.46 -18.16
C ASP A 202 13.17 -31.24 -18.44
N PRO A 203 13.12 -32.58 -18.61
CA PRO A 203 14.31 -33.40 -18.85
C PRO A 203 15.01 -33.13 -20.19
N THR A 204 14.33 -32.45 -21.13
CA THR A 204 14.88 -32.05 -22.44
C THR A 204 15.63 -30.72 -22.35
N GLY A 205 15.40 -29.95 -21.28
CA GLY A 205 15.91 -28.61 -21.06
C GLY A 205 15.01 -27.49 -21.57
N GLY A 206 13.75 -27.80 -21.86
CA GLY A 206 12.71 -26.80 -22.03
C GLY A 206 12.44 -26.09 -20.69
N LEU A 207 12.33 -24.76 -20.71
CA LEU A 207 11.88 -23.98 -19.57
C LEU A 207 10.37 -24.18 -19.44
N ILE A 208 9.91 -24.61 -18.27
CA ILE A 208 8.50 -24.86 -17.99
C ILE A 208 7.89 -23.70 -17.21
N ASP A 209 8.62 -23.17 -16.23
CA ASP A 209 8.19 -22.02 -15.45
C ASP A 209 9.41 -21.26 -14.88
N GLN A 210 9.24 -19.98 -14.54
CA GLN A 210 10.21 -19.13 -13.89
C GLN A 210 9.52 -18.11 -12.99
N VAL A 211 10.08 -17.88 -11.80
CA VAL A 211 9.77 -16.70 -10.98
C VAL A 211 11.03 -15.91 -10.65
N VAL A 212 10.97 -14.60 -10.80
CA VAL A 212 11.99 -13.65 -10.33
C VAL A 212 11.46 -12.91 -9.12
N TYR A 213 12.25 -12.76 -8.05
CA TYR A 213 11.77 -12.10 -6.84
C TYR A 213 12.78 -11.14 -6.21
N GLY A 214 12.27 -10.25 -5.37
CA GLY A 214 13.07 -9.30 -4.61
C GLY A 214 13.88 -8.36 -5.50
N SER A 215 15.16 -8.19 -5.20
CA SER A 215 16.06 -7.27 -5.91
C SER A 215 16.81 -7.90 -7.08
N TRP A 216 16.42 -9.09 -7.56
CA TRP A 216 17.09 -9.73 -8.70
C TRP A 216 16.79 -8.95 -9.99
N ASP A 217 17.82 -8.61 -10.76
CA ASP A 217 17.67 -7.85 -12.00
C ASP A 217 17.85 -8.78 -13.21
N ASP A 218 16.74 -9.18 -13.81
CA ASP A 218 16.67 -9.94 -15.06
C ASP A 218 16.46 -9.02 -16.30
N GLY A 219 16.45 -7.70 -16.10
CA GLY A 219 16.07 -6.71 -17.08
C GLY A 219 14.67 -6.11 -16.86
N ASN A 220 13.87 -6.63 -15.92
CA ASN A 220 12.54 -6.12 -15.59
C ASN A 220 12.20 -6.21 -14.09
N ILE A 221 12.94 -5.48 -13.25
CA ILE A 221 12.77 -5.47 -11.78
C ILE A 221 11.35 -5.12 -11.29
N ASN A 222 10.57 -4.37 -12.07
CA ASN A 222 9.19 -3.99 -11.70
C ASN A 222 8.24 -5.19 -11.76
N ASN A 223 8.64 -6.25 -12.46
CA ASN A 223 7.86 -7.46 -12.58
C ASN A 223 8.13 -8.46 -11.47
N ASN A 224 9.12 -8.25 -10.60
CA ASN A 224 9.51 -9.26 -9.63
C ASN A 224 8.40 -9.53 -8.60
N ALA A 225 8.26 -10.80 -8.24
CA ALA A 225 7.55 -11.22 -7.04
C ALA A 225 8.16 -10.54 -5.79
N PRO A 226 7.37 -10.33 -4.73
CA PRO A 226 7.91 -9.80 -3.49
C PRO A 226 8.95 -10.75 -2.91
N LYS A 227 9.90 -10.22 -2.12
CA LYS A 227 10.72 -11.05 -1.24
C LYS A 227 10.04 -11.15 0.12
N ALA A 228 9.98 -12.34 0.69
CA ALA A 228 9.58 -12.54 2.06
C ALA A 228 10.81 -12.45 2.99
N ASP A 229 10.62 -11.84 4.16
CA ASP A 229 11.55 -11.95 5.29
C ASP A 229 10.99 -12.98 6.29
N ASP A 230 11.85 -13.62 7.10
CA ASP A 230 11.42 -14.51 8.18
C ASP A 230 10.28 -13.92 9.04
N PRO A 231 9.20 -14.68 9.36
CA PRO A 231 8.95 -16.11 9.08
C PRO A 231 8.10 -16.38 7.83
N PHE A 232 8.01 -15.41 6.93
CA PHE A 232 7.03 -15.41 5.85
C PHE A 232 7.52 -16.16 4.60
N ALA A 233 6.59 -16.65 3.80
CA ALA A 233 6.84 -17.24 2.49
C ALA A 233 6.26 -16.35 1.38
N VAL A 234 6.56 -16.69 0.13
CA VAL A 234 5.96 -16.09 -1.06
C VAL A 234 5.10 -17.15 -1.74
N ALA A 235 3.85 -16.83 -2.03
CA ALA A 235 2.86 -17.77 -2.54
C ALA A 235 2.14 -17.19 -3.76
N ARG A 236 1.75 -18.04 -4.72
CA ARG A 236 0.91 -17.65 -5.84
C ARG A 236 -0.47 -17.22 -5.34
N VAL A 237 -1.03 -16.24 -6.01
CA VAL A 237 -2.29 -15.60 -5.68
C VAL A 237 -3.50 -16.46 -6.09
N TYR A 238 -3.33 -17.29 -7.11
CA TYR A 238 -4.23 -18.38 -7.44
C TYR A 238 -3.35 -19.58 -7.73
N ASP A 239 -3.64 -20.73 -7.12
CA ASP A 239 -2.80 -21.90 -7.35
C ASP A 239 -2.87 -22.25 -8.84
N GLY A 240 -1.70 -22.40 -9.46
CA GLY A 240 -1.63 -22.67 -10.88
C GLY A 240 -1.68 -21.47 -11.82
N GLN A 241 -2.07 -20.28 -11.36
CA GLN A 241 -2.13 -19.10 -12.23
C GLN A 241 -0.74 -18.57 -12.54
N ASP A 242 -0.47 -18.33 -13.81
CA ASP A 242 0.76 -17.71 -14.27
C ASP A 242 0.48 -16.71 -15.38
N THR A 243 0.74 -15.44 -15.13
CA THR A 243 0.51 -14.36 -16.10
C THR A 243 1.81 -13.88 -16.75
N ASP A 244 2.92 -14.59 -16.50
CA ASP A 244 4.31 -14.14 -16.73
C ASP A 244 4.63 -12.81 -16.01
N MET A 245 3.78 -12.39 -15.06
CA MET A 245 3.95 -11.16 -14.30
C MET A 245 4.11 -11.46 -12.80
N ASP A 246 5.33 -11.81 -12.37
CA ASP A 246 5.59 -12.29 -11.00
C ASP A 246 5.08 -11.32 -9.90
N SER A 247 5.07 -10.01 -10.18
CA SER A 247 4.61 -8.95 -9.29
C SER A 247 3.10 -8.98 -9.00
N ILE A 248 2.32 -9.65 -9.84
CA ILE A 248 0.87 -9.80 -9.71
C ILE A 248 0.50 -11.23 -9.34
N ASP A 249 1.31 -12.20 -9.77
CA ASP A 249 1.09 -13.62 -9.53
C ASP A 249 1.43 -14.02 -8.10
N PHE A 250 2.30 -13.29 -7.39
CA PHE A 250 2.79 -13.67 -6.07
C PHE A 250 2.56 -12.63 -4.98
N VAL A 251 2.27 -13.11 -3.77
CA VAL A 251 2.15 -12.31 -2.54
C VAL A 251 2.96 -12.91 -1.39
N ILE A 252 3.24 -12.10 -0.37
CA ILE A 252 3.83 -12.59 0.88
C ILE A 252 2.73 -13.23 1.72
N THR A 253 2.97 -14.44 2.23
CA THR A 253 2.06 -15.14 3.16
C THR A 253 2.70 -15.41 4.51
N MET A 254 1.85 -15.46 5.55
CA MET A 254 2.23 -15.76 6.93
C MET A 254 2.11 -17.24 7.30
N GLU A 255 1.39 -18.03 6.51
CA GLU A 255 1.23 -19.48 6.73
C GLU A 255 1.91 -20.21 5.58
N ILE A 256 2.92 -21.01 5.92
CA ILE A 256 3.61 -21.88 4.96
C ILE A 256 2.68 -23.06 4.66
N THR A 257 2.29 -23.22 3.39
CA THR A 257 1.24 -24.16 2.95
C THR A 257 1.75 -25.36 2.17
N LYS A 258 2.95 -25.86 2.51
CA LYS A 258 3.56 -27.06 1.91
C LYS A 258 2.57 -28.21 1.67
N GLY A 259 2.36 -28.54 0.40
CA GLY A 259 1.61 -29.68 -0.11
C GLY A 259 0.08 -29.50 -0.06
N ILE A 260 -0.41 -28.28 0.18
CA ILE A 260 -1.83 -27.94 0.22
C ILE A 260 -2.08 -26.59 -0.43
N GLU A 261 -3.35 -26.27 -0.67
CA GLU A 261 -3.79 -24.98 -1.21
C GLU A 261 -3.22 -23.80 -0.41
N ASN A 262 -2.85 -22.74 -1.13
CA ASN A 262 -2.33 -21.53 -0.53
C ASN A 262 -3.37 -20.87 0.40
N ILE A 263 -2.88 -20.26 1.48
CA ILE A 263 -3.70 -19.49 2.41
C ILE A 263 -3.18 -18.05 2.41
N ILE A 264 -4.02 -17.11 1.98
CA ILE A 264 -3.67 -15.69 1.93
C ILE A 264 -4.37 -14.96 3.06
N TYR A 265 -3.59 -14.23 3.84
CA TYR A 265 -4.13 -13.37 4.88
C TYR A 265 -4.30 -11.94 4.35
N ILE A 266 -5.50 -11.41 4.54
CA ILE A 266 -5.79 -10.01 4.23
C ILE A 266 -5.97 -9.28 5.56
N GLU A 267 -5.19 -8.20 5.74
CA GLU A 267 -5.40 -7.26 6.84
C GLU A 267 -6.72 -6.53 6.61
N SER A 268 -7.65 -6.66 7.55
CA SER A 268 -8.87 -5.84 7.56
C SER A 268 -8.66 -4.66 8.50
N ASP A 269 -8.64 -3.44 7.96
CA ASP A 269 -8.99 -2.27 8.74
C ASP A 269 -10.51 -2.10 8.68
N GLU A 270 -11.14 -2.03 9.85
CA GLU A 270 -12.53 -1.59 9.99
C GLU A 270 -12.59 -0.07 9.72
N GLU A 271 -12.47 0.35 8.46
CA GLU A 271 -12.98 1.60 7.87
C GLU A 271 -12.37 1.78 6.47
N GLU A 272 -13.21 1.72 5.43
CA GLU A 272 -13.01 2.26 4.07
C GLU A 272 -11.68 1.93 3.32
N TYR A 273 -11.82 1.17 2.21
CA TYR A 273 -10.76 0.80 1.26
C TYR A 273 -9.73 1.92 0.99
N THR A 274 -8.53 1.81 1.57
CA THR A 274 -7.31 2.43 1.02
C THR A 274 -6.14 1.45 1.06
N LEU A 275 -6.12 0.55 0.07
CA LEU A 275 -5.10 -0.49 -0.09
C LEU A 275 -3.78 0.04 -0.67
N SER A 276 -2.70 -0.61 -0.25
CA SER A 276 -1.33 -0.45 -0.77
C SER A 276 -1.23 -0.77 -2.27
N THR A 277 -0.18 -0.24 -2.90
CA THR A 277 0.01 -0.23 -4.36
C THR A 277 0.12 -1.62 -4.99
N SER A 278 0.62 -2.62 -4.26
CA SER A 278 0.69 -4.02 -4.72
C SER A 278 -0.67 -4.71 -4.69
N THR A 279 -1.50 -4.45 -3.67
CA THR A 279 -2.87 -4.99 -3.60
C THR A 279 -3.86 -4.22 -4.48
N LYS A 280 -3.55 -2.96 -4.83
CA LYS A 280 -4.21 -2.24 -5.92
C LYS A 280 -4.05 -2.96 -7.26
N ILE A 281 -2.90 -3.60 -7.51
CA ILE A 281 -2.70 -4.37 -8.74
C ILE A 281 -3.55 -5.63 -8.69
N TYR A 282 -3.53 -6.38 -7.58
CA TYR A 282 -4.39 -7.55 -7.35
C TYR A 282 -5.88 -7.24 -7.56
N ASN A 283 -6.42 -6.18 -6.96
CA ASN A 283 -7.81 -5.78 -7.18
C ASN A 283 -8.05 -5.16 -8.57
N SER A 284 -7.07 -4.51 -9.20
CA SER A 284 -7.22 -3.95 -10.56
C SER A 284 -7.23 -5.01 -11.66
N VAL A 285 -6.60 -6.17 -11.42
CA VAL A 285 -6.69 -7.35 -12.29
C VAL A 285 -8.10 -7.96 -12.20
N ILE A 286 -8.75 -7.88 -11.03
CA ILE A 286 -10.14 -8.35 -10.82
C ILE A 286 -11.18 -7.32 -11.30
N THR A 287 -10.92 -6.01 -11.21
CA THR A 287 -11.93 -4.95 -11.43
C THR A 287 -11.91 -4.25 -12.79
N ASN A 288 -10.97 -4.54 -13.68
CA ASN A 288 -10.87 -3.87 -14.98
C ASN A 288 -11.67 -4.50 -16.12
N THR A 289 -12.75 -5.23 -15.81
CA THR A 289 -13.73 -5.67 -16.84
C THR A 289 -15.14 -5.11 -16.61
N THR A 290 -15.44 -4.53 -15.44
CA THR A 290 -16.80 -4.05 -15.15
C THR A 290 -17.06 -2.61 -15.60
N THR A 291 -16.09 -1.93 -16.23
CA THR A 291 -16.24 -0.51 -16.64
C THR A 291 -16.21 -0.29 -18.16
N ILE A 292 -16.96 -1.08 -18.95
CA ILE A 292 -17.49 -0.65 -20.26
C ILE A 292 -18.93 -1.14 -20.47
N LYS A 293 -19.86 -0.86 -19.55
CA LYS A 293 -21.30 -0.82 -19.88
C LYS A 293 -21.98 0.35 -19.20
N ASN A 294 -21.69 1.56 -19.68
CA ASN A 294 -22.56 2.72 -19.50
C ASN A 294 -22.23 3.78 -20.56
N ASN A 295 -22.63 3.53 -21.81
CA ASN A 295 -22.81 4.60 -22.81
C ASN A 295 -23.64 4.14 -24.03
N LEU A 296 -24.85 3.63 -23.82
CA LEU A 296 -25.85 3.55 -24.91
C LEU A 296 -27.27 3.85 -24.39
N GLU A 297 -27.48 5.07 -23.88
CA GLU A 297 -28.80 5.70 -23.96
C GLU A 297 -28.73 6.82 -25.01
N ASN A 298 -29.11 6.49 -26.25
CA ASN A 298 -30.01 7.27 -27.12
C ASN A 298 -29.82 6.87 -28.60
N ILE A 299 -30.79 6.14 -29.17
CA ILE A 299 -31.39 6.45 -30.49
C ILE A 299 -32.81 5.82 -30.56
N GLY A 300 -33.79 6.71 -30.61
CA GLY A 300 -35.11 6.63 -31.28
C GLY A 300 -35.80 5.30 -31.63
N ASN A 301 -36.93 5.06 -30.95
CA ASN A 301 -38.26 4.63 -31.45
C ASN A 301 -38.38 4.07 -32.90
N LYS A 302 -38.77 2.78 -33.04
CA LYS A 302 -39.90 2.27 -33.86
C LYS A 302 -40.13 0.75 -33.74
N ASN A 303 -41.28 0.39 -33.16
CA ASN A 303 -42.11 -0.83 -33.33
C ASN A 303 -41.49 -2.12 -33.92
N SER A 304 -41.30 -3.13 -33.07
CA SER A 304 -42.01 -4.43 -33.11
C SER A 304 -41.61 -5.28 -31.90
N GLN A 305 -42.59 -5.87 -31.20
CA GLN A 305 -42.39 -6.73 -30.03
C GLN A 305 -41.48 -7.93 -30.32
N ARG A 306 -40.41 -8.08 -29.52
CA ARG A 306 -40.01 -9.33 -28.86
C ARG A 306 -39.48 -8.94 -27.46
N ASN A 307 -39.95 -9.63 -26.43
CA ASN A 307 -39.50 -9.39 -25.06
C ASN A 307 -38.07 -9.92 -24.89
N ILE A 308 -37.25 -9.15 -24.18
CA ILE A 308 -35.82 -9.40 -23.90
C ILE A 308 -35.64 -10.32 -22.65
N GLU A 309 -36.73 -10.92 -22.13
CA GLU A 309 -36.71 -11.77 -20.93
C GLU A 309 -36.54 -13.29 -21.22
N ASP A 310 -36.31 -13.70 -22.47
CA ASP A 310 -36.33 -15.13 -22.88
C ASP A 310 -34.98 -15.68 -23.37
N VAL A 311 -33.84 -15.03 -23.09
CA VAL A 311 -32.53 -15.53 -23.54
C VAL A 311 -31.69 -16.07 -22.40
N ASN A 312 -31.50 -17.40 -22.39
CA ASN A 312 -30.86 -18.17 -21.31
C ASN A 312 -29.60 -18.92 -21.77
N ILE A 313 -28.84 -18.38 -22.72
CA ILE A 313 -27.55 -18.92 -23.14
C ILE A 313 -26.52 -17.82 -22.99
N ILE A 314 -25.40 -18.15 -22.36
CA ILE A 314 -24.35 -17.19 -22.02
C ILE A 314 -22.99 -17.67 -22.52
N ILE A 315 -22.09 -16.72 -22.76
CA ILE A 315 -20.67 -16.99 -23.03
C ILE A 315 -19.96 -17.17 -21.69
N THR A 316 -19.28 -18.29 -21.48
CA THR A 316 -18.61 -18.62 -20.20
C THR A 316 -17.10 -18.57 -20.24
N GLU A 317 -16.49 -18.80 -21.40
CA GLU A 317 -15.03 -18.83 -21.53
C GLU A 317 -14.62 -18.43 -22.96
N ILE A 318 -13.59 -17.60 -23.08
CA ILE A 318 -12.94 -17.31 -24.37
C ILE A 318 -11.43 -17.54 -24.26
N LEU A 319 -10.81 -18.03 -25.34
CA LEU A 319 -9.36 -18.19 -25.43
C LEU A 319 -8.84 -17.37 -26.61
N PRO A 320 -8.54 -16.08 -26.42
CA PRO A 320 -8.19 -15.20 -27.54
C PRO A 320 -6.73 -15.33 -28.00
N ASN A 321 -5.78 -15.64 -27.10
CA ASN A 321 -4.36 -15.85 -27.47
C ASN A 321 -3.85 -17.19 -26.94
N PRO A 322 -4.23 -18.32 -27.56
CA PRO A 322 -3.72 -19.63 -27.16
C PRO A 322 -2.19 -19.71 -27.25
N ALA A 323 -1.59 -20.51 -26.38
CA ALA A 323 -0.13 -20.70 -26.36
C ALA A 323 0.41 -21.20 -27.73
N GLY A 324 1.47 -20.55 -28.19
CA GLY A 324 2.24 -20.89 -29.38
C GLY A 324 1.59 -20.48 -30.72
N SER A 325 0.31 -20.79 -30.92
CA SER A 325 -0.39 -20.49 -32.18
C SER A 325 -1.88 -20.26 -31.94
N ASP A 326 -2.39 -19.18 -32.52
CA ASP A 326 -3.80 -18.78 -32.53
C ASP A 326 -4.78 -19.81 -33.16
N SER A 327 -4.32 -21.02 -33.49
CA SER A 327 -5.11 -22.08 -34.11
C SER A 327 -6.16 -22.69 -33.18
N THR A 328 -6.06 -22.47 -31.87
CA THR A 328 -6.92 -23.06 -30.84
C THR A 328 -7.81 -22.04 -30.15
N GLU A 329 -7.97 -20.83 -30.72
CA GLU A 329 -8.91 -19.86 -30.17
C GLU A 329 -10.31 -20.47 -30.05
N MET A 330 -11.02 -20.13 -28.97
CA MET A 330 -12.34 -20.65 -28.71
C MET A 330 -13.27 -19.62 -28.07
N ILE A 331 -14.57 -19.84 -28.28
CA ILE A 331 -15.67 -19.21 -27.55
C ILE A 331 -16.54 -20.34 -27.02
N GLU A 332 -16.82 -20.35 -25.71
CA GLU A 332 -17.67 -21.36 -25.07
C GLU A 332 -19.03 -20.78 -24.67
N LEU A 333 -20.08 -21.56 -24.92
CA LEU A 333 -21.45 -21.28 -24.50
C LEU A 333 -21.92 -22.26 -23.43
N TYR A 334 -22.73 -21.77 -22.49
CA TYR A 334 -23.38 -22.56 -21.45
C TYR A 334 -24.91 -22.41 -21.47
N ASN A 335 -25.61 -23.52 -21.22
CA ASN A 335 -27.04 -23.54 -20.98
C ASN A 335 -27.38 -23.68 -19.48
N PRO A 336 -27.60 -22.58 -18.75
CA PRO A 336 -28.02 -22.59 -17.34
C PRO A 336 -29.43 -23.12 -17.08
N THR A 337 -30.23 -23.40 -18.12
CA THR A 337 -31.61 -23.82 -17.92
C THR A 337 -31.75 -25.31 -17.62
N ASN A 338 -32.94 -25.68 -17.15
CA ASN A 338 -33.34 -27.07 -16.94
C ASN A 338 -33.92 -27.74 -18.20
N GLU A 339 -33.89 -27.08 -19.36
CA GLU A 339 -34.39 -27.61 -20.63
C GLU A 339 -33.30 -27.56 -21.73
N ASP A 340 -33.39 -28.45 -22.71
CA ASP A 340 -32.51 -28.38 -23.88
C ASP A 340 -32.82 -27.11 -24.69
N PHE A 341 -31.78 -26.36 -25.05
CA PHE A 341 -31.92 -25.10 -25.77
C PHE A 341 -31.52 -25.25 -27.24
N ASP A 342 -32.39 -24.82 -28.15
CA ASP A 342 -32.14 -24.79 -29.60
C ASP A 342 -31.43 -23.48 -29.98
N LEU A 343 -30.18 -23.59 -30.44
CA LEU A 343 -29.37 -22.45 -30.88
C LEU A 343 -29.72 -21.95 -32.29
N THR A 344 -30.75 -22.51 -32.93
CA THR A 344 -31.15 -22.12 -34.29
C THR A 344 -31.43 -20.62 -34.38
N GLY A 345 -30.70 -19.93 -35.27
CA GLY A 345 -30.84 -18.50 -35.49
C GLY A 345 -29.89 -17.62 -34.67
N LEU A 346 -29.04 -18.22 -33.84
CA LEU A 346 -27.93 -17.52 -33.20
C LEU A 346 -26.67 -17.50 -34.07
N ARG A 347 -25.81 -16.52 -33.82
CA ARG A 347 -24.50 -16.37 -34.45
C ARG A 347 -23.46 -15.94 -33.42
N LEU A 348 -22.22 -16.36 -33.63
CA LEU A 348 -21.06 -15.86 -32.89
C LEU A 348 -20.34 -14.79 -33.71
N ASP A 349 -19.72 -13.84 -33.03
CA ASP A 349 -18.93 -12.76 -33.62
C ASP A 349 -17.80 -12.30 -32.69
N ASP A 350 -16.78 -11.63 -33.23
CA ASP A 350 -15.76 -10.91 -32.45
C ASP A 350 -16.23 -9.49 -32.16
N GLU A 351 -16.19 -8.57 -33.14
CA GLU A 351 -16.60 -7.17 -33.02
C GLU A 351 -17.40 -6.68 -34.23
N GLU A 352 -18.09 -5.54 -34.12
CA GLU A 352 -18.86 -5.00 -35.25
C GLU A 352 -17.95 -4.57 -36.40
N GLY A 353 -17.93 -5.38 -37.47
CA GLY A 353 -17.09 -5.13 -38.63
C GLY A 353 -15.74 -5.85 -38.61
N GLY A 354 -15.50 -6.71 -37.61
CA GLY A 354 -14.35 -7.60 -37.49
C GLY A 354 -14.45 -8.82 -38.41
N SER A 355 -14.36 -10.01 -37.84
CA SER A 355 -14.56 -11.28 -38.53
C SER A 355 -15.96 -11.37 -39.15
N ARG A 356 -16.16 -12.33 -40.05
CA ARG A 356 -17.52 -12.59 -40.56
C ARG A 356 -18.28 -13.38 -39.50
N PRO A 357 -19.46 -12.91 -39.02
CA PRO A 357 -20.22 -13.62 -38.00
C PRO A 357 -20.48 -15.06 -38.39
N TYR A 358 -20.22 -15.99 -37.47
CA TYR A 358 -20.45 -17.41 -37.65
C TYR A 358 -21.90 -17.75 -37.32
N LYS A 359 -22.68 -18.15 -38.34
CA LYS A 359 -24.04 -18.65 -38.12
C LYS A 359 -23.98 -20.06 -37.53
N ILE A 360 -24.56 -20.24 -36.35
CA ILE A 360 -24.72 -21.58 -35.75
C ILE A 360 -25.68 -22.42 -36.63
N PRO A 361 -25.33 -23.67 -36.97
CA PRO A 361 -26.17 -24.54 -37.79
C PRO A 361 -27.57 -24.77 -37.21
N ASP A 362 -28.58 -24.87 -38.08
CA ASP A 362 -29.95 -25.15 -37.65
C ASP A 362 -30.03 -26.56 -37.01
N ASN A 363 -30.85 -26.72 -35.98
CA ASN A 363 -30.98 -27.93 -35.13
C ASN A 363 -29.74 -28.24 -34.27
N THR A 364 -29.00 -27.21 -33.84
CA THR A 364 -27.93 -27.35 -32.84
C THR A 364 -28.52 -27.15 -31.45
N PHE A 365 -28.37 -28.13 -30.56
CA PHE A 365 -28.90 -28.08 -29.20
C PHE A 365 -27.79 -28.13 -28.16
N ILE A 366 -27.85 -27.27 -27.14
CA ILE A 366 -27.11 -27.44 -25.90
C ILE A 366 -28.09 -28.02 -24.88
N LYS A 367 -27.77 -29.18 -24.29
CA LYS A 367 -28.67 -29.76 -23.29
C LYS A 367 -28.68 -28.93 -22.01
N ALA A 368 -29.72 -29.12 -21.20
CA ALA A 368 -29.81 -28.52 -19.88
C ALA A 368 -28.52 -28.73 -19.06
N GLY A 369 -27.89 -27.65 -18.60
CA GLY A 369 -26.68 -27.69 -17.77
C GLY A 369 -25.39 -28.09 -18.48
N GLU A 370 -25.37 -28.18 -19.82
CA GLU A 370 -24.18 -28.54 -20.59
C GLU A 370 -23.50 -27.32 -21.24
N TYR A 371 -22.24 -27.52 -21.64
CA TYR A 371 -21.38 -26.54 -22.30
C TYR A 371 -21.16 -26.91 -23.76
N MET A 372 -20.87 -25.91 -24.60
CA MET A 372 -20.54 -26.12 -26.01
C MET A 372 -19.43 -25.17 -26.46
N VAL A 373 -18.30 -25.77 -26.89
CA VAL A 373 -17.11 -25.04 -27.32
C VAL A 373 -17.10 -24.84 -28.83
N PHE A 374 -16.82 -23.61 -29.27
CA PHE A 374 -16.69 -23.24 -30.68
C PHE A 374 -15.27 -22.77 -30.97
N GLY A 375 -14.47 -23.62 -31.63
CA GLY A 375 -13.09 -23.29 -31.99
C GLY A 375 -12.96 -22.52 -33.31
N LYS A 376 -11.85 -21.80 -33.48
CA LYS A 376 -11.49 -21.03 -34.69
C LYS A 376 -11.57 -21.82 -35.98
N TRP A 377 -11.21 -23.11 -35.95
CA TRP A 377 -11.28 -23.96 -37.15
C TRP A 377 -12.71 -24.13 -37.68
N ASP A 378 -13.70 -24.08 -36.81
CA ASP A 378 -15.10 -24.21 -37.19
C ASP A 378 -15.73 -22.85 -37.48
N THR A 379 -15.50 -21.88 -36.58
CA THR A 379 -16.16 -20.56 -36.65
C THR A 379 -15.54 -19.64 -37.70
N LYS A 380 -14.22 -19.71 -37.88
CA LYS A 380 -13.40 -18.72 -38.60
C LYS A 380 -13.43 -17.31 -37.98
N ILE A 381 -13.91 -17.20 -36.75
CA ILE A 381 -13.76 -15.99 -35.94
C ILE A 381 -12.30 -15.92 -35.49
N ALA A 382 -11.69 -14.75 -35.60
CA ALA A 382 -10.35 -14.48 -35.11
C ALA A 382 -10.46 -13.46 -33.97
N LEU A 383 -10.13 -13.89 -32.77
CA LEU A 383 -10.09 -13.04 -31.58
C LEU A 383 -8.77 -12.28 -31.52
N ASN A 384 -8.78 -10.96 -31.34
CA ASN A 384 -7.57 -10.13 -31.37
C ASN A 384 -6.84 -10.09 -30.01
N ASN A 385 -5.56 -10.46 -30.00
CA ASN A 385 -4.68 -10.55 -28.82
C ASN A 385 -4.37 -9.21 -28.11
N THR A 386 -5.02 -8.11 -28.48
CA THR A 386 -4.77 -6.78 -27.88
C THR A 386 -6.04 -6.19 -27.24
N ILE A 387 -7.07 -6.02 -28.05
CA ILE A 387 -8.39 -5.53 -27.68
C ILE A 387 -9.38 -6.10 -28.69
N ASP A 388 -10.48 -6.65 -28.20
CA ASP A 388 -11.57 -7.17 -29.02
C ASP A 388 -12.81 -7.44 -28.15
N SER A 389 -13.83 -8.05 -28.75
CA SER A 389 -14.93 -8.68 -28.03
C SER A 389 -15.27 -10.08 -28.52
N ALA A 390 -16.15 -10.76 -27.79
CA ALA A 390 -16.82 -11.98 -28.22
C ALA A 390 -18.32 -11.81 -27.98
N ARG A 391 -19.12 -12.06 -29.02
CA ARG A 391 -20.55 -11.72 -29.06
C ARG A 391 -21.40 -12.89 -29.51
N LEU A 392 -22.51 -13.09 -28.82
CA LEU A 392 -23.59 -13.97 -29.22
C LEU A 392 -24.75 -13.09 -29.71
N LEU A 393 -25.21 -13.32 -30.95
CA LEU A 393 -26.16 -12.45 -31.64
C LEU A 393 -27.33 -13.24 -32.23
N TRP A 394 -28.51 -12.62 -32.32
CA TRP A 394 -29.61 -13.10 -33.17
C TRP A 394 -29.39 -12.77 -34.66
N LEU A 395 -30.19 -13.38 -35.56
CA LEU A 395 -30.08 -13.12 -37.01
C LEU A 395 -30.34 -11.67 -37.42
N ASP A 396 -30.98 -10.86 -36.59
CA ASP A 396 -31.26 -9.44 -36.82
C ASP A 396 -30.25 -8.51 -36.14
N ASP A 397 -29.09 -9.06 -35.75
CA ASP A 397 -27.96 -8.38 -35.11
C ASP A 397 -28.26 -7.87 -33.68
N THR A 398 -29.36 -8.34 -33.07
CA THR A 398 -29.62 -8.11 -31.64
C THR A 398 -28.62 -8.90 -30.79
N VAL A 399 -27.91 -8.23 -29.89
CA VAL A 399 -26.97 -8.85 -28.94
C VAL A 399 -27.72 -9.67 -27.90
N VAL A 400 -27.28 -10.91 -27.71
CA VAL A 400 -27.72 -11.84 -26.67
C VAL A 400 -26.80 -11.74 -25.46
N ASP A 401 -25.51 -11.89 -25.68
CA ASP A 401 -24.46 -11.78 -24.65
C ASP A 401 -23.19 -11.29 -25.33
N GLU A 402 -22.37 -10.56 -24.58
CA GLU A 402 -21.18 -9.89 -25.10
C GLU A 402 -20.20 -9.62 -23.97
N ILE A 403 -18.94 -9.94 -24.26
CA ILE A 403 -17.79 -9.65 -23.40
C ILE A 403 -16.71 -8.92 -24.20
N ASP A 404 -16.28 -7.77 -23.68
CA ASP A 404 -15.11 -7.04 -24.15
C ASP A 404 -13.89 -7.48 -23.34
N TYR A 405 -12.71 -7.53 -23.96
CA TYR A 405 -11.48 -7.81 -23.25
C TYR A 405 -10.32 -6.95 -23.75
N VAL A 406 -9.34 -6.73 -22.88
CA VAL A 406 -8.11 -5.97 -23.15
C VAL A 406 -6.91 -6.70 -22.53
N SER A 407 -5.73 -6.51 -23.12
CA SER A 407 -4.44 -7.01 -22.59
C SER A 407 -4.42 -8.53 -22.45
N VAL A 408 -4.27 -9.23 -23.58
CA VAL A 408 -4.33 -10.68 -23.62
C VAL A 408 -2.99 -11.31 -23.23
N VAL A 409 -3.03 -12.18 -22.23
CA VAL A 409 -1.91 -13.05 -21.84
C VAL A 409 -1.91 -14.29 -22.74
N GLU A 410 -0.75 -14.65 -23.29
CA GLU A 410 -0.62 -15.87 -24.10
C GLU A 410 -0.89 -17.11 -23.24
N GLY A 411 -1.68 -18.05 -23.74
CA GLY A 411 -2.03 -19.29 -23.03
C GLY A 411 -3.14 -19.16 -21.99
N ALA A 412 -3.65 -17.94 -21.72
CA ALA A 412 -4.72 -17.74 -20.75
C ALA A 412 -6.10 -17.63 -21.42
N SER A 413 -7.10 -18.29 -20.83
CA SER A 413 -8.51 -18.04 -21.13
C SER A 413 -9.05 -16.91 -20.26
N PHE A 414 -10.05 -16.20 -20.78
CA PHE A 414 -10.85 -15.27 -20.01
C PHE A 414 -12.15 -15.98 -19.67
N SER A 415 -12.42 -16.16 -18.38
CA SER A 415 -13.44 -17.08 -17.89
C SER A 415 -14.38 -16.39 -16.91
N ARG A 416 -15.67 -16.66 -17.06
CA ARG A 416 -16.75 -16.17 -16.20
C ARG A 416 -16.92 -17.08 -14.99
N ASP A 417 -16.97 -16.54 -13.77
CA ASP A 417 -17.22 -17.33 -12.55
C ASP A 417 -18.71 -17.41 -12.16
N GLU A 418 -19.00 -17.94 -10.98
CA GLU A 418 -20.38 -18.14 -10.50
C GLU A 418 -21.13 -16.83 -10.21
N ASP A 419 -20.40 -15.73 -10.03
CA ASP A 419 -20.94 -14.40 -9.72
C ASP A 419 -21.08 -13.52 -10.99
N ASP A 420 -20.92 -14.11 -12.19
CA ASP A 420 -20.95 -13.43 -13.49
C ASP A 420 -19.73 -12.53 -13.76
N GLU A 421 -18.68 -12.64 -12.94
CA GLU A 421 -17.46 -11.84 -13.07
C GLU A 421 -16.41 -12.55 -13.95
N TRP A 422 -15.77 -11.78 -14.82
CA TRP A 422 -14.79 -12.30 -15.78
C TRP A 422 -13.35 -12.11 -15.29
N GLN A 423 -12.57 -13.18 -15.30
CA GLN A 423 -11.18 -13.18 -14.87
C GLN A 423 -10.29 -13.98 -15.82
N TRP A 424 -9.05 -13.51 -16.02
CA TRP A 424 -8.04 -14.26 -16.77
C TRP A 424 -7.55 -15.45 -15.94
N THR A 425 -7.52 -16.63 -16.55
CA THR A 425 -7.05 -17.87 -15.93
C THR A 425 -6.24 -18.69 -16.93
N THR A 426 -5.19 -19.34 -16.44
CA THR A 426 -4.45 -20.37 -17.20
C THR A 426 -5.14 -21.74 -17.10
N GLN A 427 -6.12 -21.88 -16.21
CA GLN A 427 -6.95 -23.09 -16.09
C GLN A 427 -8.04 -23.06 -17.17
N ILE A 428 -7.70 -23.53 -18.37
CA ILE A 428 -8.63 -23.61 -19.50
C ILE A 428 -9.60 -24.79 -19.28
N THR A 429 -10.91 -24.54 -19.34
CA THR A 429 -11.96 -25.49 -18.92
C THR A 429 -12.96 -25.87 -20.03
N PRO A 430 -12.50 -26.31 -21.22
CA PRO A 430 -13.38 -26.53 -22.35
C PRO A 430 -14.37 -27.67 -22.10
N GLY A 431 -15.65 -27.37 -22.21
CA GLY A 431 -16.77 -28.30 -22.13
C GLY A 431 -17.18 -28.65 -20.70
N VAL A 432 -16.64 -27.97 -19.69
CA VAL A 432 -16.98 -28.18 -18.27
C VAL A 432 -17.12 -26.85 -17.55
N LYS A 433 -17.63 -26.89 -16.32
CA LYS A 433 -17.73 -25.69 -15.49
C LYS A 433 -16.34 -25.14 -15.20
N ASN A 434 -16.17 -23.83 -15.42
CA ASN A 434 -14.97 -23.09 -15.04
C ASN A 434 -14.62 -23.34 -13.57
N THR A 435 -13.38 -23.73 -13.33
CA THR A 435 -12.81 -23.88 -11.99
C THR A 435 -11.66 -22.91 -11.82
N PHE A 436 -11.47 -22.46 -10.58
CA PHE A 436 -10.36 -21.62 -10.17
C PHE A 436 -9.86 -22.18 -8.84
N SER A 437 -8.56 -22.49 -8.71
CA SER A 437 -8.00 -22.79 -7.39
C SER A 437 -7.71 -21.48 -6.68
N LYS A 438 -8.74 -20.90 -6.05
CA LYS A 438 -8.60 -19.68 -5.27
C LYS A 438 -8.01 -20.04 -3.90
N PRO A 439 -6.93 -19.41 -3.44
CA PRO A 439 -6.40 -19.66 -2.11
C PRO A 439 -7.45 -19.28 -1.06
N LEU A 440 -7.39 -19.98 0.07
CA LEU A 440 -8.27 -19.66 1.18
C LEU A 440 -7.88 -18.29 1.74
N VAL A 441 -8.78 -17.33 1.56
CA VAL A 441 -8.62 -15.99 2.13
C VAL A 441 -9.03 -16.03 3.60
N LYS A 442 -8.06 -15.78 4.49
CA LYS A 442 -8.31 -15.60 5.93
C LYS A 442 -8.23 -14.12 6.27
N ILE A 443 -9.36 -13.55 6.65
CA ILE A 443 -9.39 -12.18 7.19
C ILE A 443 -8.83 -12.23 8.61
N VAL A 444 -7.75 -11.49 8.88
CA VAL A 444 -7.21 -11.34 10.24
C VAL A 444 -7.53 -9.95 10.75
N SER A 445 -8.41 -9.89 11.74
CA SER A 445 -8.53 -8.72 12.60
C SER A 445 -7.52 -8.83 13.74
N ASN A 446 -6.68 -7.80 13.92
CA ASN A 446 -5.71 -7.67 15.01
C ASN A 446 -4.56 -8.71 15.07
N THR A 447 -3.63 -8.67 14.12
CA THR A 447 -2.29 -9.25 14.33
C THR A 447 -1.41 -8.33 15.19
N SER A 448 -1.78 -8.08 16.45
CA SER A 448 -0.94 -7.30 17.39
C SER A 448 0.43 -7.94 17.74
N GLY A 449 0.81 -9.04 17.08
CA GLY A 449 2.09 -9.72 17.22
C GLY A 449 3.03 -9.60 16.02
N TYR A 450 2.53 -9.38 14.81
CA TYR A 450 3.33 -9.26 13.59
C TYR A 450 2.95 -7.95 12.93
N LYS A 451 3.88 -7.00 12.92
CA LYS A 451 3.68 -5.71 12.27
C LYS A 451 4.48 -5.72 10.97
N LEU A 452 3.80 -5.71 9.83
CA LEU A 452 4.40 -5.57 8.51
C LEU A 452 5.33 -4.34 8.49
N ILE A 453 6.59 -4.54 8.07
CA ILE A 453 7.59 -3.47 7.98
C ILE A 453 7.54 -2.87 6.57
N VAL A 454 7.02 -1.65 6.44
CA VAL A 454 6.88 -0.96 5.14
C VAL A 454 8.16 -0.21 4.79
N ASN A 455 8.75 -0.47 3.62
CA ASN A 455 9.87 0.33 3.11
C ASN A 455 9.36 1.70 2.60
N VAL A 456 9.85 2.81 3.15
CA VAL A 456 9.33 4.16 2.85
C VAL A 456 10.42 5.22 2.75
N SER A 457 10.22 6.23 1.91
CA SER A 457 11.06 7.43 1.85
C SER A 457 10.75 8.40 2.99
N LEU A 458 11.66 9.33 3.30
CA LEU A 458 11.43 10.30 4.38
C LEU A 458 10.30 11.28 4.08
N SER A 459 10.04 11.58 2.80
CA SER A 459 8.91 12.42 2.37
C SER A 459 7.55 11.77 2.61
N GLU A 460 7.47 10.45 2.57
CA GLU A 460 6.21 9.70 2.70
C GLU A 460 5.87 9.40 4.17
N ILE A 461 6.85 9.43 5.07
CA ILE A 461 6.65 9.08 6.49
C ILE A 461 5.50 9.87 7.15
N ARG A 462 5.25 11.10 6.72
CA ARG A 462 4.20 11.96 7.30
C ARG A 462 2.78 11.55 6.93
N THR A 463 2.61 10.77 5.86
CA THR A 463 1.30 10.29 5.41
C THR A 463 0.91 8.97 6.05
N LEU A 464 1.83 8.35 6.81
CA LEU A 464 1.63 7.05 7.44
C LEU A 464 1.00 7.19 8.82
N GLU A 465 0.20 6.20 9.17
CA GLU A 465 -0.49 6.15 10.45
C GLU A 465 0.46 5.90 11.63
N VAL A 466 0.06 6.37 12.81
CA VAL A 466 0.79 6.10 14.04
C VAL A 466 0.69 4.61 14.38
N GLY A 467 1.84 3.94 14.53
CA GLY A 467 1.91 2.53 14.90
C GLY A 467 2.43 1.62 13.78
N THR A 468 2.43 2.09 12.52
CA THR A 468 3.00 1.41 11.35
C THR A 468 4.49 1.09 11.58
N GLN A 469 4.93 -0.15 11.32
CA GLN A 469 6.37 -0.43 11.27
C GLN A 469 6.90 -0.04 9.90
N ILE A 470 8.07 0.57 9.88
CA ILE A 470 8.70 1.05 8.68
C ILE A 470 10.18 0.69 8.66
N LYS A 471 10.72 0.69 7.45
CA LYS A 471 12.15 0.70 7.18
C LYS A 471 12.45 1.86 6.25
N THR A 472 13.44 2.69 6.62
CA THR A 472 13.78 3.89 5.86
C THR A 472 15.29 4.18 5.93
N LYS A 473 15.79 5.02 5.02
CA LYS A 473 17.18 5.47 4.98
C LYS A 473 17.26 6.99 5.09
N GLY A 474 18.35 7.48 5.64
CA GLY A 474 18.64 8.91 5.64
C GLY A 474 20.01 9.25 6.20
N ILE A 475 20.43 10.48 5.93
CA ILE A 475 21.69 11.08 6.34
C ILE A 475 21.51 11.71 7.71
N VAL A 476 22.36 11.38 8.68
CA VAL A 476 22.35 12.00 10.01
C VAL A 476 22.61 13.50 9.88
N SER A 477 21.59 14.31 10.18
CA SER A 477 21.64 15.78 10.08
C SER A 477 21.84 16.45 11.44
N VAL A 478 21.44 15.79 12.53
CA VAL A 478 21.65 16.26 13.91
C VAL A 478 22.01 15.10 14.79
N MET A 479 23.09 15.22 15.56
CA MET A 479 23.50 14.21 16.55
C MET A 479 22.58 14.15 17.78
N PRO A 480 22.51 13.00 18.46
CA PRO A 480 22.00 12.95 19.82
C PRO A 480 22.68 13.99 20.72
N ASN A 481 21.96 14.45 21.74
CA ASN A 481 22.34 15.48 22.73
C ASN A 481 22.32 16.93 22.26
N ILE A 482 22.31 17.21 20.95
CA ILE A 482 22.24 18.59 20.41
C ILE A 482 20.85 19.19 20.68
N PHE A 483 19.79 18.51 20.27
CA PHE A 483 18.41 18.94 20.53
C PHE A 483 17.75 18.19 21.69
N GLY A 484 18.17 16.95 21.93
CA GLY A 484 17.75 16.12 23.06
C GLY A 484 18.57 14.84 23.15
N THR A 485 18.56 14.18 24.31
CA THR A 485 19.41 12.99 24.54
C THR A 485 18.83 11.69 23.98
N GLN A 486 17.53 11.70 23.63
CA GLN A 486 16.77 10.50 23.23
C GLN A 486 16.46 10.46 21.75
N TYR A 487 16.93 11.44 20.98
CA TYR A 487 16.63 11.50 19.57
C TYR A 487 17.72 12.22 18.79
N PHE A 488 17.73 11.94 17.51
CA PHE A 488 18.56 12.57 16.49
C PHE A 488 17.68 12.83 15.26
N TYR A 489 18.23 13.47 14.23
CA TYR A 489 17.50 13.70 12.97
C TYR A 489 18.25 13.10 11.80
N ILE A 490 17.48 12.59 10.84
CA ILE A 490 17.96 12.18 9.53
C ILE A 490 17.23 12.94 8.42
N THR A 491 17.86 13.05 7.26
CA THR A 491 17.31 13.70 6.06
C THR A 491 17.80 13.01 4.79
N ASP A 492 17.04 13.12 3.71
CA ASP A 492 17.45 12.71 2.35
C ASP A 492 17.75 13.96 1.48
N ASN A 493 18.03 15.10 2.13
CA ASN A 493 18.18 16.43 1.54
C ASN A 493 16.89 17.04 0.95
N ILE A 494 15.74 16.37 1.09
CA ILE A 494 14.42 16.88 0.69
C ILE A 494 13.52 16.95 1.93
N ALA A 495 13.32 15.81 2.58
CA ALA A 495 12.55 15.62 3.78
C ALA A 495 13.46 15.24 4.95
N GLY A 496 12.93 15.33 6.17
CA GLY A 496 13.63 14.81 7.33
C GLY A 496 12.69 14.39 8.44
N VAL A 497 13.22 13.54 9.33
CA VAL A 497 12.44 12.97 10.43
C VAL A 497 13.29 12.88 11.69
N GLN A 498 12.62 13.03 12.83
CA GLN A 498 13.21 12.75 14.12
C GLN A 498 13.18 11.24 14.40
N VAL A 499 14.31 10.68 14.78
CA VAL A 499 14.44 9.28 15.21
C VAL A 499 14.59 9.25 16.72
N TYR A 500 13.67 8.58 17.41
CA TYR A 500 13.59 8.56 18.88
C TYR A 500 13.84 7.17 19.44
N MET A 501 14.68 7.08 20.47
CA MET A 501 14.95 5.86 21.24
C MET A 501 14.85 6.15 22.74
N TYR A 502 14.01 5.38 23.43
CA TYR A 502 13.82 5.55 24.88
C TYR A 502 15.11 5.30 25.67
N SER A 503 15.86 4.24 25.32
CA SER A 503 17.06 3.77 26.02
C SER A 503 18.31 4.63 25.79
N LYS A 504 18.32 5.47 24.75
CA LYS A 504 19.46 6.34 24.36
C LYS A 504 20.72 5.59 23.91
N ASP A 505 20.61 4.29 23.69
CA ASP A 505 21.73 3.42 23.30
C ASP A 505 21.87 3.42 21.77
N PHE A 506 22.33 4.54 21.22
CA PHE A 506 22.55 4.69 19.79
C PHE A 506 23.88 4.03 19.35
N PRO A 507 24.00 3.56 18.08
CA PRO A 507 25.30 3.27 17.50
C PRO A 507 26.21 4.51 17.45
N GLU A 508 27.50 4.26 17.24
CA GLU A 508 28.46 5.34 16.98
C GLU A 508 28.30 5.77 15.51
N PHE A 509 28.03 7.05 15.28
CA PHE A 509 27.94 7.68 13.97
C PHE A 509 28.18 9.19 14.11
N GLU A 510 28.39 9.88 12.99
CA GLU A 510 28.62 11.32 12.89
C GLU A 510 27.59 11.98 11.96
N VAL A 511 27.55 13.32 11.96
CA VAL A 511 26.78 14.05 10.93
C VAL A 511 27.35 13.71 9.55
N GLY A 512 26.47 13.38 8.61
CA GLY A 512 26.84 12.94 7.26
C GLY A 512 26.94 11.43 7.08
N ASP A 513 26.82 10.62 8.14
CA ASP A 513 26.67 9.17 7.97
C ASP A 513 25.26 8.86 7.47
N GLU A 514 25.14 7.99 6.47
CA GLU A 514 23.87 7.41 6.03
C GLU A 514 23.52 6.23 6.93
N VAL A 515 22.27 6.17 7.37
CA VAL A 515 21.76 5.12 8.23
C VAL A 515 20.48 4.52 7.66
N GLU A 516 20.34 3.21 7.79
CA GLU A 516 19.09 2.49 7.58
C GLU A 516 18.44 2.22 8.94
N ILE A 517 17.15 2.49 9.05
CA ILE A 517 16.40 2.46 10.30
C ILE A 517 15.16 1.61 10.13
N VAL A 518 14.98 0.67 11.06
CA VAL A 518 13.72 -0.07 11.24
C VAL A 518 13.04 0.46 12.49
N GLY A 519 11.79 0.87 12.41
CA GLY A 519 11.12 1.47 13.56
C GLY A 519 9.62 1.64 13.38
N GLU A 520 8.99 2.23 14.37
CA GLU A 520 7.55 2.47 14.40
C GLU A 520 7.23 3.94 14.20
N ILE A 521 6.25 4.26 13.34
CA ILE A 521 5.71 5.61 13.25
C ILE A 521 5.08 5.99 14.59
N SER A 522 5.47 7.15 15.10
CA SER A 522 4.98 7.71 16.34
C SER A 522 4.82 9.22 16.21
N MET A 523 4.07 9.82 17.11
CA MET A 523 3.87 11.26 17.11
C MET A 523 4.21 11.85 18.48
N ALA A 524 4.86 13.01 18.50
CA ALA A 524 5.01 13.79 19.72
C ALA A 524 5.12 15.29 19.42
N TYR A 525 4.32 16.08 20.15
CA TYR A 525 4.21 17.53 19.99
C TYR A 525 3.82 17.98 18.56
N GLY A 526 2.98 17.19 17.87
CA GLY A 526 2.55 17.50 16.50
C GLY A 526 3.61 17.24 15.42
N GLU A 527 4.64 16.46 15.73
CA GLU A 527 5.65 16.01 14.78
C GLU A 527 5.62 14.48 14.67
N THR A 528 5.61 13.97 13.43
CA THR A 528 5.85 12.56 13.11
C THR A 528 7.30 12.18 13.38
N ARG A 529 7.53 11.00 13.95
CA ARG A 529 8.84 10.48 14.39
C ARG A 529 8.93 9.00 14.14
N VAL A 530 10.15 8.51 13.96
CA VAL A 530 10.43 7.07 13.93
C VAL A 530 10.89 6.64 15.33
N LYS A 531 10.10 5.82 16.01
CA LYS A 531 10.43 5.26 17.34
C LYS A 531 11.10 3.90 17.17
N ILE A 532 12.32 3.79 17.68
CA ILE A 532 13.12 2.55 17.65
C ILE A 532 13.32 1.98 19.06
N LYS A 533 13.55 0.67 19.15
CA LYS A 533 13.60 -0.06 20.43
C LYS A 533 15.03 -0.29 20.88
N ALA A 534 15.95 -0.58 19.96
CA ALA A 534 17.31 -0.99 20.26
C ALA A 534 18.33 -0.46 19.24
N LYS A 535 19.60 -0.47 19.62
CA LYS A 535 20.73 -0.13 18.76
C LYS A 535 20.75 -0.88 17.43
N LYS A 536 20.36 -2.16 17.44
CA LYS A 536 20.33 -3.04 16.26
C LYS A 536 19.33 -2.61 15.18
N ASP A 537 18.38 -1.75 15.55
CA ASP A 537 17.36 -1.22 14.65
C ASP A 537 17.92 -0.10 13.75
N ILE A 538 19.20 0.26 13.94
CA ILE A 538 19.94 1.20 13.11
C ILE A 538 21.15 0.48 12.53
N VAL A 539 21.27 0.50 11.20
CA VAL A 539 22.46 0.05 10.48
C VAL A 539 23.15 1.28 9.90
N VAL A 540 24.40 1.53 10.32
CA VAL A 540 25.23 2.59 9.75
C VAL A 540 25.82 2.07 8.44
N LEU A 541 25.58 2.81 7.36
CA LEU A 541 26.03 2.49 6.02
C LEU A 541 27.34 3.28 5.72
N ASP A 542 27.37 4.00 4.61
CA ASP A 542 28.49 4.85 4.20
C ASP A 542 28.24 6.33 4.49
N LYS A 543 29.21 7.21 4.17
CA LYS A 543 29.03 8.66 4.25
C LYS A 543 28.30 9.21 3.03
N ALA A 544 27.39 10.14 3.28
CA ALA A 544 26.67 10.90 2.27
C ALA A 544 26.83 12.42 2.49
N GLU A 545 26.64 13.20 1.42
CA GLU A 545 26.73 14.66 1.50
C GLU A 545 25.43 15.23 2.07
N LEU A 546 25.54 15.95 3.19
CA LEU A 546 24.43 16.71 3.77
C LEU A 546 24.31 18.06 3.08
N VAL A 547 23.18 18.29 2.41
CA VAL A 547 22.90 19.51 1.65
C VAL A 547 21.68 20.21 2.25
N GLU A 548 21.83 21.49 2.56
CA GLU A 548 20.70 22.33 2.98
C GLU A 548 19.78 22.70 1.80
N GLN A 549 18.47 22.67 2.04
CA GLN A 549 17.50 23.23 1.11
C GLN A 549 17.31 24.73 1.38
N LYS A 550 17.63 25.57 0.39
CA LYS A 550 17.39 27.02 0.47
C LYS A 550 15.93 27.31 0.16
N ILE A 551 15.27 28.09 1.01
CA ILE A 551 13.83 28.40 0.90
C ILE A 551 13.53 29.81 1.40
N GLU A 552 12.55 30.48 0.79
CA GLU A 552 12.00 31.76 1.26
C GLU A 552 11.06 31.53 2.45
N ILE A 553 10.95 32.49 3.37
CA ILE A 553 10.23 32.26 4.64
C ILE A 553 8.73 32.02 4.40
N ASN A 554 8.13 32.71 3.42
CA ASN A 554 6.73 32.56 3.03
C ASN A 554 6.38 31.19 2.38
N GLU A 555 7.37 30.43 1.89
CA GLU A 555 7.18 29.10 1.30
C GLU A 555 7.25 27.98 2.34
N ILE A 556 7.66 28.30 3.57
CA ILE A 556 7.79 27.32 4.65
C ILE A 556 6.42 26.91 5.15
N THR A 557 6.12 25.63 4.96
CA THR A 557 4.90 24.97 5.45
C THR A 557 5.26 23.79 6.36
N GLU A 558 4.24 23.18 6.98
CA GLU A 558 4.41 22.00 7.84
C GLU A 558 5.02 20.78 7.11
N ASN A 559 4.95 20.75 5.77
CA ASN A 559 5.52 19.67 4.96
C ASN A 559 7.05 19.57 5.07
N TYR A 560 7.72 20.67 5.43
CA TYR A 560 9.17 20.73 5.60
C TYR A 560 9.64 20.41 7.01
N ILE A 561 8.74 20.04 7.94
CA ILE A 561 9.16 19.69 9.30
C ILE A 561 10.20 18.57 9.23
N GLY A 562 11.24 18.66 10.06
CA GLY A 562 12.37 17.73 10.09
C GLY A 562 13.41 17.93 8.99
N SER A 563 13.11 18.65 7.91
CA SER A 563 14.06 18.96 6.84
C SER A 563 15.18 19.90 7.31
N TYR A 564 16.35 19.78 6.70
CA TYR A 564 17.49 20.67 6.91
C TYR A 564 17.45 21.84 5.92
N LEU A 565 17.08 23.01 6.41
CA LEU A 565 16.79 24.19 5.61
C LEU A 565 17.83 25.29 5.81
N GLN A 566 17.92 26.20 4.83
CA GLN A 566 18.62 27.47 4.93
C GLN A 566 17.67 28.61 4.57
N ILE A 567 17.58 29.59 5.46
CA ILE A 567 16.84 30.84 5.28
C ILE A 567 17.75 32.05 5.47
N SER A 568 17.31 33.23 5.05
CA SER A 568 18.01 34.48 5.30
C SER A 568 17.04 35.62 5.61
N GLY A 569 17.43 36.56 6.46
CA GLY A 569 16.62 37.73 6.77
C GLY A 569 17.25 38.64 7.82
N GLU A 570 16.50 39.67 8.22
CA GLU A 570 16.86 40.62 9.28
C GLU A 570 16.29 40.16 10.64
N ILE A 571 17.06 40.33 11.71
CA ILE A 571 16.55 40.11 13.07
C ILE A 571 15.61 41.25 13.48
N THR A 572 14.34 40.95 13.65
CA THR A 572 13.30 41.88 14.11
C THR A 572 13.10 41.87 15.63
N GLU A 573 13.25 40.70 16.25
CA GLU A 573 13.15 40.52 17.70
C GLU A 573 14.22 39.54 18.21
N LYS A 574 14.81 39.87 19.36
CA LYS A 574 15.77 39.00 20.05
C LYS A 574 15.35 38.74 21.50
N LYS A 575 15.26 37.47 21.86
CA LYS A 575 15.11 36.98 23.24
C LYS A 575 16.24 36.02 23.61
N SER A 576 16.24 35.57 24.86
CA SER A 576 17.25 34.65 25.36
C SER A 576 17.20 33.27 24.70
N THR A 577 16.02 32.81 24.26
CA THR A 577 15.80 31.45 23.72
C THR A 577 15.40 31.43 22.25
N TYR A 578 15.10 32.56 21.64
CA TYR A 578 14.74 32.66 20.24
C TYR A 578 15.02 34.05 19.68
N ILE A 579 15.05 34.15 18.36
CA ILE A 579 14.88 35.39 17.59
C ILE A 579 13.70 35.24 16.63
N TYR A 580 13.22 36.34 16.09
CA TYR A 580 12.43 36.36 14.87
C TYR A 580 13.29 36.88 13.72
N LEU A 581 13.15 36.25 12.55
CA LEU A 581 13.87 36.57 11.33
C LEU A 581 12.85 36.90 10.25
N ASP A 582 13.00 38.04 9.59
CA ASP A 582 12.10 38.56 8.57
C ASP A 582 12.87 38.74 7.25
N ASP A 583 12.40 38.14 6.17
CA ASP A 583 12.99 38.28 4.83
C ASP A 583 12.33 39.39 3.99
N GLY A 584 11.38 40.12 4.58
CA GLY A 584 10.55 41.14 3.97
C GLY A 584 9.23 40.60 3.42
N SER A 585 9.05 39.28 3.34
CA SER A 585 7.81 38.63 2.91
C SER A 585 7.01 38.06 4.08
N GLU A 586 7.67 37.37 5.00
CA GLU A 586 7.09 36.71 6.16
C GLU A 586 8.14 36.63 7.28
N GLU A 587 7.70 36.45 8.52
CA GLU A 587 8.56 36.35 9.69
C GLU A 587 8.52 34.94 10.28
N ILE A 588 9.69 34.35 10.58
CA ILE A 588 9.78 33.04 11.23
C ILE A 588 10.57 33.09 12.53
N LYS A 589 10.12 32.28 13.49
CA LYS A 589 10.82 32.09 14.75
C LYS A 589 12.01 31.17 14.57
N VAL A 590 13.18 31.62 15.03
CA VAL A 590 14.40 30.80 15.11
C VAL A 590 14.66 30.48 16.58
N TYR A 591 14.53 29.21 16.95
CA TYR A 591 14.59 28.75 18.34
C TYR A 591 15.94 28.12 18.69
N PHE A 592 16.58 28.63 19.73
CA PHE A 592 17.89 28.16 20.18
C PHE A 592 17.76 27.09 21.27
N LYS A 593 17.98 25.83 20.90
CA LYS A 593 18.06 24.72 21.86
C LYS A 593 19.24 24.93 22.82
N LYS A 594 19.02 24.65 24.10
CA LYS A 594 20.01 24.91 25.16
C LYS A 594 21.37 24.23 24.89
N ASN A 595 21.35 23.00 24.37
CA ASN A 595 22.56 22.21 24.15
C ASN A 595 23.22 22.46 22.78
N ALA A 596 22.63 23.29 21.91
CA ALA A 596 23.27 23.76 20.68
C ALA A 596 24.43 24.74 20.98
N ASN A 597 24.50 25.27 22.22
CA ASN A 597 25.56 26.14 22.72
C ASN A 597 25.83 27.40 21.87
N ILE A 598 24.80 27.92 21.21
CA ILE A 598 24.92 29.07 20.32
C ILE A 598 25.24 30.36 21.09
N ASP A 599 26.31 31.07 20.68
CA ASP A 599 26.71 32.36 21.23
C ASP A 599 25.89 33.51 20.64
N LYS A 600 24.82 33.85 21.35
CA LYS A 600 23.87 34.90 20.97
C LYS A 600 24.42 36.32 21.17
N SER A 601 25.65 36.48 21.68
CA SER A 601 26.28 37.79 21.80
C SER A 601 26.87 38.29 20.48
N LEU A 602 26.92 37.44 19.45
CA LEU A 602 27.54 37.73 18.17
C LEU A 602 26.66 38.53 17.20
N PHE A 603 25.36 38.64 17.46
CA PHE A 603 24.38 39.27 16.57
C PHE A 603 23.32 40.00 17.38
N ASP A 604 22.74 41.08 16.87
CA ASP A 604 21.71 41.88 17.53
C ASP A 604 20.53 42.19 16.58
N VAL A 605 19.47 42.79 17.14
CA VAL A 605 18.30 43.23 16.35
C VAL A 605 18.76 44.24 15.29
N GLY A 606 18.34 44.02 14.04
CA GLY A 606 18.74 44.79 12.85
C GLY A 606 19.84 44.13 12.01
N ASP A 607 20.48 43.05 12.50
CA ASP A 607 21.48 42.33 11.72
C ASP A 607 20.81 41.45 10.66
N ASN A 608 21.42 41.39 9.46
CA ASN A 608 21.04 40.46 8.41
C ASN A 608 21.89 39.20 8.49
N MET A 609 21.29 38.03 8.32
CA MET A 609 21.99 36.75 8.44
C MET A 609 21.40 35.63 7.60
N ILE A 610 22.22 34.63 7.33
CA ILE A 610 21.85 33.31 6.83
C ILE A 610 21.83 32.35 8.02
N ILE A 611 20.76 31.56 8.15
CA ILE A 611 20.63 30.56 9.19
C ILE A 611 20.29 29.22 8.55
N LYS A 612 21.05 28.20 8.92
CA LYS A 612 20.77 26.79 8.61
C LYS A 612 20.16 26.11 9.83
N GLY A 613 19.26 25.16 9.63
CA GLY A 613 18.68 24.45 10.78
C GLY A 613 17.63 23.43 10.39
N ILE A 614 17.15 22.71 11.41
CA ILE A 614 16.04 21.79 11.26
C ILE A 614 14.72 22.53 11.51
N LEU A 615 13.77 22.39 10.60
CA LEU A 615 12.43 22.90 10.84
C LEU A 615 11.72 22.03 11.88
N GLY A 616 11.21 22.63 12.95
CA GLY A 616 10.43 21.95 13.98
C GLY A 616 9.04 22.57 14.14
N ASN A 617 8.14 21.85 14.80
CA ASN A 617 6.83 22.33 15.15
C ASN A 617 6.78 22.87 16.60
N SER A 618 5.86 23.79 16.86
CA SER A 618 5.59 24.33 18.19
C SER A 618 4.13 24.72 18.33
N THR A 619 3.69 25.02 19.54
CA THR A 619 2.32 25.53 19.79
C THR A 619 2.04 26.89 19.11
N SER A 620 3.07 27.57 18.61
CA SER A 620 2.98 28.85 17.88
C SER A 620 3.22 28.70 16.37
N GLY A 621 3.21 27.47 15.83
CA GLY A 621 3.55 27.17 14.44
C GLY A 621 4.99 26.69 14.26
N VAL A 622 5.42 26.63 13.00
CA VAL A 622 6.76 26.17 12.60
C VAL A 622 7.87 27.11 13.10
N GLN A 623 9.04 26.54 13.39
CA GLN A 623 10.22 27.29 13.85
C GLN A 623 11.50 26.62 13.33
N LEU A 624 12.52 27.42 12.99
CA LEU A 624 13.82 26.90 12.58
C LEU A 624 14.73 26.69 13.81
N MET A 625 15.45 25.56 13.86
CA MET A 625 16.35 25.22 14.96
C MET A 625 17.79 24.99 14.45
N PRO A 626 18.71 25.96 14.62
CA PRO A 626 20.13 25.78 14.31
C PRO A 626 20.80 24.82 15.30
N ARG A 627 21.78 24.04 14.82
CA ARG A 627 22.45 22.96 15.55
C ARG A 627 23.64 23.47 16.38
N PHE A 628 24.35 24.47 15.87
CA PHE A 628 25.54 25.07 16.48
C PHE A 628 25.87 26.43 15.82
N ASP A 629 26.89 27.15 16.32
CA ASP A 629 27.27 28.49 15.83
C ASP A 629 27.56 28.56 14.33
N MET A 630 28.18 27.52 13.76
CA MET A 630 28.50 27.49 12.32
C MET A 630 27.25 27.39 11.41
N ASP A 631 26.07 27.14 11.96
CA ASP A 631 24.82 27.24 11.20
C ASP A 631 24.34 28.71 11.05
N ILE A 632 25.02 29.69 11.65
CA ILE A 632 24.66 31.11 11.61
C ILE A 632 25.78 31.93 10.94
N GLU A 633 25.43 32.69 9.90
CA GLU A 633 26.35 33.56 9.17
C GLU A 633 25.79 34.98 9.07
N LEU A 634 26.53 35.98 9.54
CA LEU A 634 26.17 37.40 9.40
C LEU A 634 26.48 37.90 7.99
N ILE A 635 25.51 38.60 7.38
CA ILE A 635 25.67 39.25 6.09
C ILE A 635 26.15 40.69 6.34
N ASP A 636 27.42 40.95 6.05
CA ASP A 636 28.02 42.27 6.19
C ASP A 636 27.50 43.20 5.06
N VAL A 637 26.70 44.22 5.39
CA VAL A 637 26.23 45.20 4.40
C VAL A 637 27.38 46.18 4.09
N ALA A 638 28.22 45.83 3.11
CA ALA A 638 29.19 46.72 2.52
C ALA A 638 28.89 46.97 1.02
N THR A 639 28.10 48.03 0.77
CA THR A 639 28.10 48.89 -0.43
C THR A 639 28.19 48.26 -1.82
N SER A 640 27.08 48.30 -2.56
CA SER A 640 27.07 48.21 -4.02
C SER A 640 27.61 49.50 -4.65
N THR A 641 28.73 49.39 -5.39
CA THR A 641 28.84 49.86 -6.79
C THR A 641 30.19 49.50 -7.40
N ASP A 642 30.13 49.06 -8.65
CA ASP A 642 31.19 48.55 -9.53
C ASP A 642 32.55 49.27 -9.49
N ASN A 643 33.63 48.48 -9.50
CA ASN A 643 34.72 48.67 -10.47
C ASN A 643 35.51 47.37 -10.67
N LEU A 644 35.42 46.86 -11.90
CA LEU A 644 36.33 45.89 -12.49
C LEU A 644 37.79 46.39 -12.43
N LEU A 645 38.72 45.43 -12.32
CA LEU A 645 40.17 45.53 -12.54
C LEU A 645 41.02 46.16 -11.42
N ASN A 646 41.42 45.34 -10.45
CA ASN A 646 42.84 45.19 -10.06
C ASN A 646 43.02 44.11 -8.98
N SER A 647 42.83 42.86 -9.38
CA SER A 647 43.28 41.69 -8.63
C SER A 647 44.80 41.57 -8.76
N GLN A 648 45.58 42.39 -8.04
CA GLN A 648 46.94 42.02 -7.58
C GLN A 648 47.66 42.99 -6.62
N GLU A 649 47.12 44.14 -6.23
CA GLU A 649 47.90 45.12 -5.42
C GLU A 649 47.52 45.27 -3.91
N ILE A 650 46.49 44.58 -3.40
CA ILE A 650 45.99 44.78 -2.01
C ILE A 650 46.43 43.69 -1.01
N LYS A 651 47.60 43.06 -1.21
CA LYS A 651 48.21 42.18 -0.18
C LYS A 651 49.27 42.85 0.68
N LYS A 652 49.56 44.15 0.48
CA LYS A 652 50.68 44.83 1.18
C LYS A 652 50.30 45.87 2.24
N ASN A 653 49.04 46.31 2.34
CA ASN A 653 48.65 47.41 3.26
C ASN A 653 47.99 46.99 4.58
N ASN A 654 47.51 45.74 4.72
CA ASN A 654 46.88 45.32 5.98
C ASN A 654 47.88 44.99 7.08
N THR A 655 49.11 44.59 6.73
CA THR A 655 50.15 44.26 7.71
C THR A 655 50.59 45.49 8.52
N GLU A 656 50.63 46.69 7.93
CA GLU A 656 50.98 47.91 8.68
C GLU A 656 49.85 48.40 9.60
N LYS A 657 48.57 48.15 9.25
CA LYS A 657 47.39 48.53 10.05
C LYS A 657 47.24 47.67 11.31
N TYR A 658 47.53 46.38 11.23
CA TYR A 658 47.56 45.49 12.40
C TYR A 658 48.80 45.74 13.28
N LEU A 659 49.95 46.09 12.70
CA LEU A 659 51.16 46.42 13.47
C LEU A 659 50.98 47.70 14.30
N THR A 660 50.30 48.73 13.76
CA THR A 660 50.00 49.96 14.51
C THR A 660 48.96 49.74 15.61
N ALA A 661 47.93 48.92 15.37
CA ALA A 661 46.93 48.59 16.39
C ALA A 661 47.51 47.77 17.56
N ILE A 662 48.43 46.84 17.30
CA ILE A 662 49.14 46.06 18.34
C ILE A 662 50.06 46.97 19.17
N ILE A 663 50.75 47.93 18.55
CA ILE A 663 51.61 48.89 19.27
C ILE A 663 50.76 49.82 20.16
N ILE A 664 49.61 50.30 19.68
CA ILE A 664 48.70 51.14 20.48
C ILE A 664 48.09 50.33 21.64
N GLY A 665 47.73 49.06 21.41
CA GLY A 665 47.25 48.14 22.46
C GLY A 665 48.30 47.84 23.53
N LEU A 666 49.57 47.65 23.15
CA LEU A 666 50.69 47.44 24.08
C LEU A 666 51.01 48.70 24.90
N VAL A 667 50.92 49.89 24.29
CA VAL A 667 51.11 51.17 24.99
C VAL A 667 49.98 51.43 26.00
N LEU A 668 48.72 51.14 25.63
CA LEU A 668 47.57 51.31 26.52
C LEU A 668 47.55 50.29 27.67
N THR A 669 48.01 49.05 27.44
CA THR A 669 48.16 48.05 28.50
C THR A 669 49.31 48.38 29.46
N LEU A 670 50.44 48.90 28.98
CA LEU A 670 51.54 49.38 29.84
C LEU A 670 51.15 50.63 30.66
N ILE A 671 50.37 51.55 30.09
CA ILE A 671 49.79 52.70 30.82
C ILE A 671 48.78 52.23 31.88
N GLY A 672 47.96 51.22 31.56
CA GLY A 672 47.03 50.59 32.51
C GLY A 672 47.74 49.92 33.68
N ILE A 673 48.86 49.23 33.45
CA ILE A 673 49.68 48.58 34.48
C ILE A 673 50.41 49.63 35.35
N SER A 674 50.84 50.76 34.76
CA SER A 674 51.42 51.91 35.48
C SER A 674 50.40 52.61 36.40
N LEU A 675 49.14 52.73 35.97
CA LEU A 675 48.07 53.34 36.76
C LEU A 675 47.55 52.43 37.88
N LYS A 676 47.54 51.10 37.68
CA LYS A 676 47.15 50.13 38.72
C LYS A 676 48.18 49.98 39.85
N SER A 677 49.46 50.27 39.60
CA SER A 677 50.51 50.26 40.64
C SER A 677 50.55 51.53 41.52
N ARG A 678 49.98 52.66 41.06
CA ARG A 678 49.90 53.92 41.84
C ARG A 678 48.65 54.02 42.73
N ALA A 679 47.55 53.36 42.37
CA ALA A 679 46.34 53.33 43.21
C ALA A 679 46.51 52.50 44.51
N PHE A 680 47.41 51.53 44.51
CA PHE A 680 47.71 50.68 45.68
C PHE A 680 48.55 51.42 46.75
N PHE A 681 49.48 52.29 46.33
CA PHE A 681 50.32 53.08 47.25
C PHE A 681 49.57 54.28 47.89
N ILE A 682 48.64 54.91 47.16
CA ILE A 682 47.90 56.09 47.65
C ILE A 682 46.89 55.71 48.75
N LYS A 683 46.20 54.57 48.63
CA LYS A 683 45.30 54.07 49.68
C LYS A 683 46.04 53.69 50.98
N ARG A 684 47.28 53.22 50.89
CA ARG A 684 48.11 52.84 52.05
C ARG A 684 48.78 54.05 52.72
N PHE A 685 49.01 55.14 51.98
CA PHE A 685 49.50 56.42 52.52
C PHE A 685 48.40 57.21 53.24
N LEU A 686 47.20 57.33 52.67
CA LEU A 686 46.04 58.01 53.29
C LEU A 686 45.58 57.36 54.61
N LYS A 687 45.66 56.03 54.70
CA LYS A 687 45.30 55.29 55.93
C LYS A 687 46.31 55.50 57.06
N ARG A 688 47.59 55.79 56.76
CA ARG A 688 48.61 56.14 57.76
C ARG A 688 48.60 57.63 58.12
N PHE A 689 48.20 58.50 57.18
CA PHE A 689 48.07 59.93 57.41
C PHE A 689 46.87 60.28 58.30
N LEU A 690 45.72 59.61 58.14
CA LEU A 690 44.55 59.81 59.01
C LEU A 690 44.78 59.33 60.45
N VAL A 691 45.54 58.24 60.66
CA VAL A 691 45.86 57.76 62.01
C VAL A 691 46.81 58.70 62.75
N SER A 692 47.69 59.42 62.03
CA SER A 692 48.61 60.41 62.62
C SER A 692 47.91 61.73 62.99
N ILE A 693 46.86 62.13 62.26
CA ILE A 693 46.06 63.33 62.55
C ILE A 693 45.15 63.09 63.77
N ILE A 694 44.58 61.89 63.92
CA ILE A 694 43.74 61.54 65.09
C ILE A 694 44.57 61.46 66.38
N SER A 695 45.87 61.16 66.32
CA SER A 695 46.76 61.23 67.49
C SER A 695 47.24 62.64 67.85
N PHE A 696 47.05 63.65 66.98
CA PHE A 696 47.43 65.04 67.24
C PHE A 696 46.29 65.90 67.80
N VAL A 697 45.03 65.49 67.61
CA VAL A 697 43.83 66.20 68.13
C VAL A 697 43.40 65.69 69.53
N LYS A 698 44.07 64.66 70.07
CA LYS A 698 43.83 64.12 71.43
C LYS A 698 45.00 64.34 72.41
N ARG A 699 45.90 65.30 72.12
CA ARG A 699 46.92 65.80 73.05
C ARG A 699 46.83 67.31 73.19
#